data_AF-A0A7D5C0V0-F1
#
_entry.id   AF-A0A7D5C0V0-F1
#
_cell.length_a   1.000
_cell.length_b   1.000
_cell.length_c   1.000
_cell.angle_alpha   90.00
_cell.angle_beta   90.00
_cell.angle_gamma   90.00
#
_symmetry.space_group_name_H-M   'P 1'
#
loop_
_entity.id
_entity.type
_entity.pdbx_description
1 polymer ?
#
loop_
_entity_poly.entity_id
_entity_poly.type
_entity_poly.pdbx_seq_one_letter_code
_entity_poly.pdbx_strand_id
1 'polypeptide(L)'
;MTLSESAIREHYRRAKPVYEALATVTDCPTIGLNDFVGWYIKRDHDDVEAIKAGYPQRGRVARLDRDYDEIHGRLDRTLYAVTTYKTPTAFQRWEPCRYDEAEGTTVWRDEPPTPGYADLRAVPAWGDIDLADDIKPQRGDLNAETQALVERTLDAYIDEYATLYGTRDAVYALDSVGGAYVFGAPEATLPIADHFSDDPDALERVYDEFLDRSNVWLQEAEARVNERVDGAGDVIQPDWVNNKNRQYKPPLSIHADHDAVVTPIATDDVRYELRPFETVDDTLIEQAVRWADDLTRVEHTGCVDSLVATLWPDLYEDHDGWRATLKAWVEAERERERERQRQREAALQRREERLAELDGTLEGRPISPFKEDVYEAVENIDITEIARHYASDAYDTDPNQPRPQFDPCWRHSESGQSCFVDEQANTFGDSKVNAGGGPAKLMALATGIISDADTDLDGEDYWAAVDELRSAGYDIPVWVPEAGSDRVDGGTYDQMPFWAVRKAAVPLEVCPEDAFVDREGENGTYEGFPGYETYSETLEAIEAAGLNHGRDPVTPDEDGADGESESSVESPTSDEPAGDLGRAHLREKNRLLTAKVARLESELEEKSDRIDDLEAEVDRLRTELATVRSERDRLETALKDRESEQKIKQDQESKTNNLSPLDRAKQIIPFDM
;
A
#
# COMPACT_ATOMS: atom_id res chain seq x y z
N MET A 1 -10.13 34.38 13.03
CA MET A 1 -9.02 35.19 13.58
C MET A 1 -8.14 34.21 14.29
N THR A 2 -6.89 34.02 13.88
CA THR A 2 -6.02 32.99 14.50
C THR A 2 -5.89 33.20 16.01
N LEU A 3 -6.19 32.16 16.79
CA LEU A 3 -6.05 32.15 18.26
C LEU A 3 -4.63 32.55 18.67
N SER A 4 -4.51 33.36 19.73
CA SER A 4 -3.19 33.73 20.25
C SER A 4 -2.54 32.56 20.98
N GLU A 5 -1.22 32.44 20.89
CA GLU A 5 -0.43 31.42 21.60
C GLU A 5 -0.71 31.42 23.11
N SER A 6 -0.88 32.60 23.72
CA SER A 6 -1.22 32.72 25.14
C SER A 6 -2.59 32.14 25.50
N ALA A 7 -3.58 32.28 24.60
CA ALA A 7 -4.92 31.73 24.81
C ALA A 7 -4.90 30.20 24.65
N ILE A 8 -4.17 29.68 23.67
CA ILE A 8 -3.96 28.24 23.46
C ILE A 8 -3.30 27.63 24.70
N ARG A 9 -2.18 28.21 25.16
CA ARG A 9 -1.46 27.72 26.35
C ARG A 9 -2.36 27.70 27.59
N GLU A 10 -3.12 28.77 27.83
CA GLU A 10 -4.05 28.86 28.97
C GLU A 10 -5.20 27.85 28.88
N HIS A 11 -5.73 27.63 27.68
CA HIS A 11 -6.76 26.62 27.43
C HIS A 11 -6.30 25.22 27.83
N TYR A 12 -5.15 24.77 27.31
CA TYR A 12 -4.62 23.46 27.66
C TYR A 12 -4.26 23.35 29.15
N ARG A 13 -3.77 24.44 29.77
CA ARG A 13 -3.56 24.50 31.22
C ARG A 13 -4.86 24.24 32.01
N ARG A 14 -5.99 24.80 31.56
CA ARG A 14 -7.32 24.57 32.17
C ARG A 14 -7.84 23.17 31.88
N ALA A 15 -7.59 22.63 30.69
CA ALA A 15 -8.01 21.30 30.26
C ALA A 15 -7.16 20.15 30.83
N LYS A 16 -6.03 20.42 31.49
CA LYS A 16 -5.12 19.41 32.08
C LYS A 16 -5.83 18.25 32.80
N PRO A 17 -6.86 18.46 33.64
CA PRO A 17 -7.54 17.36 34.32
C PRO A 17 -8.19 16.33 33.37
N VAL A 18 -8.62 16.74 32.17
CA VAL A 18 -9.15 15.83 31.14
C VAL A 18 -8.07 14.85 30.69
N TYR A 19 -6.87 15.37 30.44
CA TYR A 19 -5.76 14.56 29.96
C TYR A 19 -5.19 13.67 31.06
N GLU A 20 -5.23 14.10 32.32
CA GLU A 20 -4.89 13.26 33.47
C GLU A 20 -5.87 12.06 33.61
N ALA A 21 -7.18 12.30 33.46
CA ALA A 21 -8.21 11.25 33.46
C ALA A 21 -8.07 10.26 32.29
N LEU A 22 -7.71 10.78 31.12
CA LEU A 22 -7.55 10.00 29.89
C LEU A 22 -6.24 9.19 29.84
N ALA A 23 -5.21 9.59 30.59
CA ALA A 23 -3.84 9.16 30.31
C ALA A 23 -3.56 7.67 30.58
N THR A 24 -4.39 7.00 31.38
CA THR A 24 -4.16 5.62 31.81
C THR A 24 -5.46 4.83 31.91
N VAL A 25 -5.46 3.61 31.40
CA VAL A 25 -6.42 2.56 31.81
C VAL A 25 -5.71 1.71 32.85
N THR A 26 -6.23 1.67 34.08
CA THR A 26 -5.53 1.09 35.25
C THR A 26 -4.16 1.73 35.49
N ASP A 27 -3.06 1.01 35.21
CA ASP A 27 -1.68 1.48 35.26
C ASP A 27 -1.00 1.50 33.89
N CYS A 28 -1.75 1.21 32.82
CA CYS A 28 -1.27 1.16 31.44
C CYS A 28 -1.42 2.54 30.78
N PRO A 29 -0.32 3.27 30.53
CA PRO A 29 -0.37 4.61 29.95
C PRO A 29 -0.62 4.62 28.43
N THR A 30 -1.20 5.72 27.95
CA THR A 30 -1.22 6.07 26.52
C THR A 30 -0.13 7.08 26.14
N ILE A 31 0.06 7.26 24.83
CA ILE A 31 0.99 8.23 24.24
C ILE A 31 0.28 9.57 24.09
N GLY A 32 0.97 10.65 24.45
CA GLY A 32 0.56 12.02 24.17
C GLY A 32 1.59 12.70 23.29
N LEU A 33 1.14 13.52 22.34
CA LEU A 33 2.03 14.21 21.41
C LEU A 33 1.45 15.56 21.01
N ASN A 34 2.34 16.50 20.71
CA ASN A 34 1.98 17.84 20.24
C ASN A 34 2.06 17.93 18.71
N ASP A 35 1.06 18.57 18.10
CA ASP A 35 1.06 19.01 16.70
C ASP A 35 1.40 17.90 15.69
N PHE A 36 0.87 16.69 15.92
CA PHE A 36 0.99 15.49 15.06
C PHE A 36 2.40 14.85 14.99
N VAL A 37 3.47 15.63 15.21
CA VAL A 37 4.87 15.18 15.05
C VAL A 37 5.64 15.04 16.36
N GLY A 38 5.10 15.54 17.47
CA GLY A 38 5.77 15.63 18.78
C GLY A 38 5.84 14.34 19.60
N TRP A 39 6.17 13.21 18.97
CA TRP A 39 6.11 11.85 19.57
C TRP A 39 7.10 11.59 20.71
N TYR A 40 8.25 12.26 20.70
CA TYR A 40 9.40 11.85 21.51
C TYR A 40 9.87 12.92 22.49
N ILE A 41 10.30 12.46 23.65
CA ILE A 41 11.08 13.21 24.64
C ILE A 41 12.55 12.94 24.35
N LYS A 42 13.33 13.99 24.08
CA LYS A 42 14.74 13.89 23.72
C LYS A 42 15.62 14.56 24.76
N ARG A 43 16.81 14.00 24.97
CA ARG A 43 17.85 14.60 25.81
C ARG A 43 19.23 14.27 25.26
N ASP A 44 20.23 15.02 25.69
CA ASP A 44 21.62 14.76 25.35
C ASP A 44 22.03 13.35 25.79
N HIS A 45 22.85 12.72 24.94
CA HIS A 45 23.36 11.39 25.17
C HIS A 45 24.62 11.45 26.02
N ASP A 46 24.71 10.61 27.07
CA ASP A 46 25.90 10.56 27.94
C ASP A 46 26.97 9.56 27.44
N ASP A 47 26.73 8.86 26.34
CA ASP A 47 27.59 7.78 25.83
C ASP A 47 28.52 8.33 24.75
N VAL A 48 29.81 8.37 25.08
CA VAL A 48 30.86 8.88 24.19
C VAL A 48 30.92 8.12 22.87
N GLU A 49 30.66 6.82 22.84
CA GLU A 49 30.72 6.04 21.61
C GLU A 49 29.51 6.32 20.71
N ALA A 50 28.31 6.47 21.29
CA ALA A 50 27.12 6.89 20.54
C ALA A 50 27.28 8.30 19.94
N ILE A 51 27.84 9.24 20.71
CA ILE A 51 28.15 10.59 20.23
C ILE A 51 29.15 10.52 19.06
N LYS A 52 30.24 9.75 19.20
CA LYS A 52 31.22 9.57 18.11
C LYS A 52 30.63 8.92 16.87
N ALA A 53 29.65 8.04 17.05
CA ALA A 53 28.90 7.41 15.97
C ALA A 53 27.87 8.35 15.31
N GLY A 54 27.77 9.61 15.75
CA GLY A 54 26.90 10.61 15.15
C GLY A 54 25.51 10.73 15.80
N TYR A 55 25.30 10.13 16.97
CA TYR A 55 24.03 10.15 17.69
C TYR A 55 24.18 10.91 19.03
N PRO A 56 24.14 12.26 19.00
CA PRO A 56 24.41 13.10 20.17
C PRO A 56 23.26 13.11 21.18
N GLN A 57 22.08 12.60 20.82
CA GLN A 57 20.90 12.57 21.66
C GLN A 57 20.40 11.14 21.85
N ARG A 58 19.50 10.95 22.82
CA ARG A 58 18.63 9.79 22.90
C ARG A 58 17.20 10.24 23.11
N GLY A 59 16.27 9.51 22.51
CA GLY A 59 14.84 9.76 22.61
C GLY A 59 14.09 8.59 23.22
N ARG A 60 12.95 8.88 23.85
CA ARG A 60 11.92 7.89 24.18
C ARG A 60 10.56 8.43 23.76
N VAL A 61 9.59 7.56 23.58
CA VAL A 61 8.21 7.98 23.32
C VAL A 61 7.63 8.74 24.53
N ALA A 62 6.83 9.77 24.26
CA ALA A 62 6.20 10.60 25.27
C ALA A 62 4.97 9.92 25.90
N ARG A 63 4.83 10.10 27.22
CA ARG A 63 3.73 9.58 28.03
C ARG A 63 2.75 10.68 28.36
N LEU A 64 1.47 10.48 28.09
CA LEU A 64 0.47 11.51 28.41
C LEU A 64 0.39 11.77 29.93
N ASP A 65 0.48 10.73 30.76
CA ASP A 65 0.33 10.83 32.22
C ASP A 65 1.50 11.56 32.90
N ARG A 66 2.70 11.45 32.32
CA ARG A 66 3.94 11.91 32.95
C ARG A 66 4.56 13.12 32.28
N ASP A 67 4.46 13.20 30.96
CA ASP A 67 5.16 14.18 30.15
C ASP A 67 4.24 15.31 29.67
N TYR A 68 3.01 15.39 30.19
CA TYR A 68 2.03 16.41 29.80
C TYR A 68 2.61 17.82 29.80
N ASP A 69 3.35 18.20 30.85
CA ASP A 69 3.90 19.56 30.95
C ASP A 69 4.97 19.83 29.88
N GLU A 70 5.71 18.81 29.43
CA GLU A 70 6.70 18.92 28.34
C GLU A 70 6.04 18.90 26.96
N ILE A 71 4.97 18.11 26.79
CA ILE A 71 4.13 18.13 25.59
C ILE A 71 3.47 19.52 25.45
N HIS A 72 2.80 19.98 26.50
CA HIS A 72 2.14 21.29 26.58
C HIS A 72 3.12 22.44 26.38
N GLY A 73 4.33 22.35 26.92
CA GLY A 73 5.36 23.38 26.76
C GLY A 73 5.85 23.56 25.33
N ARG A 74 5.71 22.53 24.47
CA ARG A 74 6.10 22.51 23.05
C ARG A 74 4.92 22.61 22.09
N LEU A 75 3.70 22.70 22.63
CA LEU A 75 2.46 22.68 21.87
C LEU A 75 2.20 24.02 21.19
N ASP A 76 2.08 24.01 19.87
CA ASP A 76 1.71 25.18 19.09
C ASP A 76 0.19 25.32 19.03
N ARG A 77 -0.55 24.23 18.78
CA ARG A 77 -2.01 24.27 18.66
C ARG A 77 -2.74 23.00 19.06
N THR A 78 -2.39 21.85 18.52
CA THR A 78 -3.24 20.65 18.58
C THR A 78 -2.60 19.57 19.41
N LEU A 79 -3.26 19.16 20.48
CA LEU A 79 -2.84 17.99 21.25
C LEU A 79 -3.40 16.74 20.59
N TYR A 80 -2.60 15.69 20.51
CA TYR A 80 -3.04 14.36 20.09
C TYR A 80 -2.75 13.35 21.19
N ALA A 81 -3.59 12.33 21.26
CA ALA A 81 -3.37 11.11 22.01
C ALA A 81 -3.44 9.92 21.05
N VAL A 82 -2.98 8.76 21.50
CA VAL A 82 -3.13 7.51 20.77
C VAL A 82 -4.27 6.69 21.37
N THR A 83 -5.04 5.99 20.55
CA THR A 83 -6.25 5.25 20.96
C THR A 83 -5.96 4.06 21.90
N THR A 84 -4.73 3.52 21.89
CA THR A 84 -4.34 2.32 22.62
C THR A 84 -3.48 2.59 23.86
N TYR A 85 -3.58 1.72 24.86
CA TYR A 85 -2.82 1.77 26.12
C TYR A 85 -1.79 0.66 26.16
N LYS A 86 -0.58 0.95 26.65
CA LYS A 86 0.58 0.05 26.58
C LYS A 86 1.15 -0.29 27.95
N THR A 87 1.99 -1.31 28.00
CA THR A 87 2.78 -1.64 29.18
C THR A 87 3.69 -0.48 29.60
N PRO A 88 3.79 -0.16 30.90
CA PRO A 88 4.66 0.91 31.39
C PRO A 88 6.15 0.76 31.01
N THR A 89 6.61 -0.47 30.79
CA THR A 89 7.98 -0.80 30.38
C THR A 89 8.30 -0.40 28.95
N ALA A 90 7.32 -0.37 28.04
CA ALA A 90 7.52 0.05 26.66
C ALA A 90 8.05 1.50 26.57
N PHE A 91 7.59 2.37 27.48
CA PHE A 91 8.01 3.78 27.57
C PHE A 91 9.39 3.99 28.21
N GLN A 92 10.07 2.93 28.66
CA GLN A 92 11.41 3.00 29.24
C GLN A 92 12.51 2.83 28.20
N ARG A 93 12.16 2.48 26.95
CA ARG A 93 13.09 2.34 25.83
C ARG A 93 13.63 3.70 25.42
N TRP A 94 14.94 3.87 25.52
CA TRP A 94 15.66 5.06 25.08
C TRP A 94 16.58 4.67 23.95
N GLU A 95 16.37 5.24 22.77
CA GLU A 95 17.20 4.95 21.61
C GLU A 95 18.07 6.15 21.21
N PRO A 96 19.34 5.92 20.85
CA PRO A 96 20.20 6.98 20.34
C PRO A 96 19.64 7.56 19.04
N CYS A 97 19.68 8.87 18.92
CA CYS A 97 19.16 9.58 17.77
C CYS A 97 19.92 10.87 17.47
N ARG A 98 19.73 11.36 16.26
CA ARG A 98 20.10 12.71 15.82
C ARG A 98 18.90 13.34 15.13
N TYR A 99 18.79 14.66 15.22
CA TYR A 99 17.85 15.39 14.39
C TYR A 99 18.52 15.72 13.06
N ASP A 100 17.83 15.45 11.95
CA ASP A 100 18.24 15.87 10.63
C ASP A 100 17.51 17.17 10.29
N GLU A 101 18.24 18.29 10.27
CA GLU A 101 17.64 19.60 9.99
C GLU A 101 17.22 19.75 8.53
N ALA A 102 17.85 19.03 7.60
CA ALA A 102 17.50 19.11 6.18
C ALA A 102 16.16 18.41 5.92
N GLU A 103 16.00 17.22 6.50
CA GLU A 103 14.79 16.39 6.35
C GLU A 103 13.71 16.71 7.39
N GLY A 104 14.01 17.56 8.38
CA GLY A 104 13.07 17.89 9.46
C GLY A 104 12.65 16.70 10.34
N THR A 105 13.45 15.63 10.38
CA THR A 105 13.07 14.35 11.01
C THR A 105 14.11 13.82 11.99
N THR A 106 13.72 12.83 12.78
CA THR A 106 14.62 12.16 13.72
C THR A 106 15.19 10.90 13.09
N VAL A 107 16.52 10.84 12.98
CA VAL A 107 17.23 9.64 12.54
C VAL A 107 17.66 8.86 13.77
N TRP A 108 17.19 7.63 13.87
CA TRP A 108 17.53 6.69 14.94
C TRP A 108 18.76 5.88 14.56
N ARG A 109 19.49 5.37 15.55
CA ARG A 109 20.59 4.43 15.29
C ARG A 109 20.07 3.08 14.81
N ASP A 110 19.07 2.60 15.52
CA ASP A 110 18.36 1.36 15.24
C ASP A 110 16.91 1.76 14.86
N GLU A 111 15.91 1.15 15.46
CA GLU A 111 14.50 1.51 15.25
C GLU A 111 14.01 2.59 16.22
N PRO A 112 12.96 3.36 15.86
CA PRO A 112 12.30 4.26 16.81
C PRO A 112 11.79 3.50 18.05
N PRO A 113 11.90 4.08 19.27
CA PRO A 113 11.48 3.44 20.53
C PRO A 113 9.96 3.45 20.73
N THR A 114 9.18 3.47 19.64
CA THR A 114 7.72 3.51 19.69
C THR A 114 7.18 2.13 20.04
N PRO A 115 6.20 2.00 20.96
CA PRO A 115 5.66 0.71 21.34
C PRO A 115 5.08 -0.07 20.15
N GLY A 116 5.34 -1.38 20.13
CA GLY A 116 4.85 -2.35 19.16
C GLY A 116 3.55 -3.03 19.62
N TYR A 117 3.09 -4.02 18.86
CA TYR A 117 1.89 -4.80 19.19
C TYR A 117 2.07 -5.62 20.48
N ALA A 118 3.25 -6.19 20.69
CA ALA A 118 3.61 -6.91 21.93
C ALA A 118 3.53 -6.04 23.21
N ASP A 119 3.49 -4.70 23.06
CA ASP A 119 3.41 -3.78 24.20
C ASP A 119 1.97 -3.41 24.57
N LEU A 120 0.99 -3.74 23.74
CA LEU A 120 -0.41 -3.32 23.92
C LEU A 120 -1.05 -4.03 25.12
N ARG A 121 -1.92 -3.31 25.82
CA ARG A 121 -2.68 -3.81 26.98
C ARG A 121 -4.17 -3.57 26.87
N ALA A 122 -4.57 -2.42 26.34
CA ALA A 122 -5.97 -2.08 26.13
C ALA A 122 -6.10 -1.43 24.75
N VAL A 123 -6.96 -1.98 23.92
CA VAL A 123 -7.12 -1.63 22.51
C VAL A 123 -8.63 -1.54 22.23
N PRO A 124 -9.14 -0.35 21.88
CA PRO A 124 -10.51 -0.22 21.42
C PRO A 124 -10.59 -0.51 19.92
N ALA A 125 -11.72 -1.05 19.47
CA ALA A 125 -12.19 -0.78 18.12
C ALA A 125 -12.53 0.72 18.04
N TRP A 126 -12.09 1.39 16.97
CA TRP A 126 -12.22 2.83 16.84
C TRP A 126 -12.51 3.24 15.39
N GLY A 127 -13.16 4.40 15.24
CA GLY A 127 -13.60 4.91 13.95
C GLY A 127 -13.37 6.40 13.82
N ASP A 128 -12.72 6.79 12.73
CA ASP A 128 -12.69 8.19 12.26
C ASP A 128 -13.87 8.41 11.33
N ILE A 129 -14.99 8.89 11.86
CA ILE A 129 -16.23 9.06 11.12
C ILE A 129 -16.28 10.48 10.59
N ASP A 130 -15.51 10.72 9.53
CA ASP A 130 -15.37 12.03 8.91
C ASP A 130 -16.66 12.49 8.22
N LEU A 131 -16.93 13.80 8.23
CA LEU A 131 -17.94 14.35 7.32
C LEU A 131 -17.47 14.16 5.86
N ALA A 132 -18.38 14.11 4.90
CA ALA A 132 -17.99 14.16 3.50
C ALA A 132 -17.24 15.48 3.19
N ASP A 133 -16.22 15.44 2.33
CA ASP A 133 -15.35 16.59 2.04
C ASP A 133 -16.11 17.80 1.49
N ASP A 134 -17.20 17.59 0.74
CA ASP A 134 -18.08 18.67 0.24
C ASP A 134 -18.91 19.36 1.35
N ILE A 135 -19.05 18.68 2.49
CA ILE A 135 -19.82 19.14 3.65
C ILE A 135 -18.91 19.73 4.73
N LYS A 136 -17.69 19.21 4.90
CA LYS A 136 -16.70 19.70 5.89
C LYS A 136 -16.58 21.24 5.90
N PRO A 137 -16.49 21.97 4.77
CA PRO A 137 -16.41 23.44 4.76
C PRO A 137 -17.63 24.17 5.33
N GLN A 138 -18.79 23.50 5.37
CA GLN A 138 -20.05 24.04 5.88
C GLN A 138 -20.22 23.78 7.38
N ARG A 139 -19.22 23.17 8.04
CA ARG A 139 -19.26 22.86 9.46
C ARG A 139 -19.53 24.12 10.30
N GLY A 140 -20.55 24.04 11.15
CA GLY A 140 -21.05 25.17 11.95
C GLY A 140 -22.23 25.90 11.33
N ASP A 141 -22.44 25.76 10.02
CA ASP A 141 -23.54 26.37 9.25
C ASP A 141 -24.35 25.32 8.47
N LEU A 142 -24.30 24.06 8.88
CA LEU A 142 -25.09 22.97 8.29
C LEU A 142 -26.58 23.30 8.37
N ASN A 143 -27.31 23.04 7.29
CA ASN A 143 -28.75 23.15 7.33
C ASN A 143 -29.34 22.04 8.23
N ALA A 144 -30.56 22.27 8.74
CA ALA A 144 -31.19 21.36 9.70
C ALA A 144 -31.44 19.94 9.16
N GLU A 145 -31.63 19.78 7.85
CA GLU A 145 -31.86 18.48 7.22
C GLU A 145 -30.56 17.66 7.15
N THR A 146 -29.46 18.28 6.71
CA THR A 146 -28.12 17.69 6.69
C THR A 146 -27.63 17.37 8.09
N GLN A 147 -27.81 18.29 9.05
CA GLN A 147 -27.45 18.03 10.45
C GLN A 147 -28.22 16.84 11.02
N ALA A 148 -29.54 16.79 10.82
CA ALA A 148 -30.35 15.67 11.29
C ALA A 148 -29.99 14.34 10.60
N LEU A 149 -29.55 14.38 9.34
CA LEU A 149 -29.04 13.21 8.64
C LEU A 149 -27.71 12.73 9.26
N VAL A 150 -26.75 13.63 9.48
CA VAL A 150 -25.49 13.32 10.17
C VAL A 150 -25.74 12.71 11.54
N GLU A 151 -26.62 13.30 12.36
CA GLU A 151 -26.94 12.78 13.70
C GLU A 151 -27.54 11.37 13.66
N ARG A 152 -28.46 11.08 12.72
CA ARG A 152 -29.00 9.73 12.51
C ARG A 152 -27.94 8.73 12.04
N THR A 153 -27.05 9.16 11.15
CA THR A 153 -25.98 8.29 10.64
C THR A 153 -24.97 7.96 11.75
N LEU A 154 -24.58 8.94 12.57
CA LEU A 154 -23.72 8.73 13.74
C LEU A 154 -24.37 7.80 14.76
N ASP A 155 -25.67 7.96 15.03
CA ASP A 155 -26.44 7.06 15.90
C ASP A 155 -26.42 5.61 15.39
N ALA A 156 -26.59 5.43 14.07
CA ALA A 156 -26.50 4.12 13.44
C ALA A 156 -25.09 3.50 13.55
N TYR A 157 -24.02 4.29 13.43
CA TYR A 157 -22.67 3.78 13.71
C TYR A 157 -22.49 3.40 15.18
N ILE A 158 -23.02 4.20 16.13
CA ILE A 158 -22.97 3.85 17.55
C ILE A 158 -23.72 2.54 17.83
N ASP A 159 -24.83 2.26 17.12
CA ASP A 159 -25.53 0.96 17.18
C ASP A 159 -24.66 -0.20 16.67
N GLU A 160 -23.89 0.01 15.61
CA GLU A 160 -22.94 -1.00 15.11
C GLU A 160 -21.88 -1.30 16.18
N TYR A 161 -21.24 -0.28 16.76
CA TYR A 161 -20.29 -0.49 17.87
C TYR A 161 -20.94 -1.19 19.08
N ALA A 162 -22.18 -0.82 19.41
CA ALA A 162 -22.92 -1.46 20.48
C ALA A 162 -23.20 -2.94 20.18
N THR A 163 -23.40 -3.30 18.91
CA THR A 163 -23.55 -4.69 18.45
C THR A 163 -22.24 -5.45 18.63
N LEU A 164 -21.12 -4.86 18.20
CA LEU A 164 -19.78 -5.46 18.34
C LEU A 164 -19.41 -5.72 19.82
N TYR A 165 -19.69 -4.76 20.71
CA TYR A 165 -19.40 -4.88 22.14
C TYR A 165 -20.49 -5.62 22.94
N GLY A 166 -21.65 -5.86 22.33
CA GLY A 166 -22.82 -6.46 22.98
C GLY A 166 -23.57 -5.52 23.94
N THR A 167 -23.15 -4.26 24.08
CA THR A 167 -23.82 -3.23 24.86
C THR A 167 -23.45 -1.83 24.38
N ARG A 168 -24.39 -0.89 24.45
CA ARG A 168 -24.16 0.53 24.14
C ARG A 168 -23.39 1.26 25.25
N ASP A 169 -23.46 0.76 26.50
CA ASP A 169 -22.77 1.38 27.65
C ASP A 169 -21.24 1.38 27.48
N ALA A 170 -20.72 0.45 26.67
CA ALA A 170 -19.31 0.35 26.34
C ALA A 170 -18.90 1.18 25.09
N VAL A 171 -19.76 2.08 24.61
CA VAL A 171 -19.52 2.89 23.41
C VAL A 171 -19.46 4.36 23.78
N TYR A 172 -18.43 5.04 23.29
CA TYR A 172 -18.18 6.46 23.53
C TYR A 172 -18.00 7.18 22.20
N ALA A 173 -18.39 8.46 22.15
CA ALA A 173 -18.23 9.27 20.94
C ALA A 173 -17.71 10.68 21.25
N LEU A 174 -16.97 11.24 20.31
CA LEU A 174 -16.49 12.63 20.32
C LEU A 174 -16.88 13.32 19.01
N ASP A 175 -17.22 14.60 19.07
CA ASP A 175 -17.23 15.50 17.93
C ASP A 175 -15.78 15.91 17.65
N SER A 176 -15.21 15.46 16.54
CA SER A 176 -13.82 15.72 16.17
C SER A 176 -13.62 17.10 15.53
N VAL A 177 -14.68 17.91 15.47
CA VAL A 177 -14.84 19.13 14.67
C VAL A 177 -15.04 18.84 13.18
N GLY A 178 -14.16 18.03 12.57
CA GLY A 178 -14.25 17.64 11.15
C GLY A 178 -15.21 16.46 10.87
N GLY A 179 -15.61 15.76 11.92
CA GLY A 179 -16.38 14.52 11.89
C GLY A 179 -16.72 14.10 13.32
N ALA A 180 -16.79 12.79 13.55
CA ALA A 180 -16.88 12.21 14.87
C ALA A 180 -15.86 11.10 15.06
N TYR A 181 -15.43 10.89 16.30
CA TYR A 181 -14.73 9.68 16.69
C TYR A 181 -15.69 8.78 17.45
N VAL A 182 -15.74 7.49 17.12
CA VAL A 182 -16.46 6.48 17.90
C VAL A 182 -15.47 5.48 18.46
N PHE A 183 -15.62 5.17 19.74
CA PHE A 183 -14.76 4.28 20.49
C PHE A 183 -15.62 3.18 21.11
N GLY A 184 -15.14 1.96 21.05
CA GLY A 184 -15.49 1.00 22.09
C GLY A 184 -14.61 1.18 23.34
N ALA A 185 -15.06 0.66 24.47
CA ALA A 185 -14.39 0.75 25.75
C ALA A 185 -13.01 0.03 25.69
N PRO A 186 -11.87 0.74 25.82
CA PRO A 186 -10.54 0.14 25.65
C PRO A 186 -10.26 -1.01 26.60
N GLU A 187 -10.83 -0.98 27.81
CA GLU A 187 -10.67 -2.01 28.83
C GLU A 187 -11.27 -3.36 28.43
N ALA A 188 -12.19 -3.38 27.45
CA ALA A 188 -12.85 -4.59 27.00
C ALA A 188 -11.82 -5.63 26.50
N THR A 189 -10.65 -5.19 26.04
CA THR A 189 -9.58 -6.09 25.58
C THR A 189 -8.46 -6.31 26.60
N LEU A 190 -8.50 -5.69 27.80
CA LEU A 190 -7.55 -6.00 28.88
C LEU A 190 -7.48 -7.50 29.23
N PRO A 191 -8.61 -8.26 29.28
CA PRO A 191 -8.55 -9.68 29.59
C PRO A 191 -7.68 -10.49 28.63
N ILE A 192 -7.60 -10.07 27.35
CA ILE A 192 -6.75 -10.68 26.33
C ILE A 192 -5.27 -10.48 26.72
N ALA A 193 -4.88 -9.24 27.01
CA ALA A 193 -3.52 -8.95 27.45
C ALA A 193 -3.11 -9.68 28.72
N ASP A 194 -4.01 -9.77 29.70
CA ASP A 194 -3.75 -10.54 30.92
C ASP A 194 -3.57 -12.03 30.62
N HIS A 195 -4.34 -12.56 29.65
CA HIS A 195 -4.28 -13.97 29.28
C HIS A 195 -2.96 -14.38 28.62
N PHE A 196 -2.44 -13.53 27.75
CA PHE A 196 -1.20 -13.76 26.99
C PHE A 196 0.01 -13.03 27.59
N SER A 197 -0.08 -12.58 28.85
CA SER A 197 0.99 -11.80 29.50
C SER A 197 2.34 -12.53 29.59
N ASP A 198 2.34 -13.87 29.62
CA ASP A 198 3.54 -14.70 29.63
C ASP A 198 4.00 -15.14 28.22
N ASP A 199 3.28 -14.73 27.17
CA ASP A 199 3.55 -15.09 25.77
C ASP A 199 3.43 -13.85 24.84
N PRO A 200 4.48 -12.99 24.79
CA PRO A 200 4.45 -11.75 24.01
C PRO A 200 4.23 -11.95 22.51
N ASP A 201 4.68 -13.07 21.94
CA ASP A 201 4.44 -13.43 20.53
C ASP A 201 2.95 -13.71 20.28
N ALA A 202 2.29 -14.46 21.17
CA ALA A 202 0.85 -14.67 21.08
C ALA A 202 0.08 -13.35 21.26
N LEU A 203 0.50 -12.51 22.20
CA LEU A 203 -0.11 -11.22 22.46
C LEU A 203 -0.06 -10.30 21.24
N GLU A 204 1.12 -10.20 20.61
CA GLU A 204 1.34 -9.43 19.40
C GLU A 204 0.41 -9.87 18.27
N ARG A 205 0.40 -11.17 17.96
CA ARG A 205 -0.45 -11.73 16.90
C ARG A 205 -1.93 -11.46 17.13
N VAL A 206 -2.40 -11.68 18.37
CA VAL A 206 -3.82 -11.50 18.69
C VAL A 206 -4.24 -10.04 18.55
N TYR A 207 -3.41 -9.08 18.96
CA TYR A 207 -3.77 -7.67 18.83
C TYR A 207 -3.63 -7.12 17.41
N ASP A 208 -2.66 -7.61 16.64
CA ASP A 208 -2.56 -7.29 15.21
C ASP A 208 -3.83 -7.77 14.48
N GLU A 209 -4.17 -9.04 14.65
CA GLU A 209 -5.39 -9.64 14.07
C GLU A 209 -6.68 -8.98 14.59
N PHE A 210 -6.73 -8.59 15.87
CA PHE A 210 -7.89 -7.89 16.43
C PHE A 210 -8.14 -6.57 15.70
N LEU A 211 -7.09 -5.80 15.41
CA LEU A 211 -7.22 -4.53 14.70
C LEU A 211 -7.62 -4.75 13.24
N ASP A 212 -7.00 -5.72 12.56
CA ASP A 212 -7.34 -6.05 11.18
C ASP A 212 -8.80 -6.50 11.05
N ARG A 213 -9.24 -7.42 11.90
CA ARG A 213 -10.64 -7.87 11.93
C ARG A 213 -11.60 -6.75 12.31
N SER A 214 -11.20 -5.85 13.20
CA SER A 214 -12.03 -4.68 13.54
C SER A 214 -12.18 -3.76 12.33
N ASN A 215 -11.12 -3.53 11.55
CA ASN A 215 -11.18 -2.71 10.33
C ASN A 215 -12.14 -3.31 9.30
N VAL A 216 -12.00 -4.62 9.01
CA VAL A 216 -12.89 -5.34 8.09
C VAL A 216 -14.33 -5.28 8.57
N TRP A 217 -14.57 -5.54 9.85
CA TRP A 217 -15.92 -5.51 10.43
C TRP A 217 -16.56 -4.12 10.32
N LEU A 218 -15.78 -3.05 10.51
CA LEU A 218 -16.25 -1.68 10.40
C LEU A 218 -16.56 -1.25 8.96
N GLN A 219 -15.79 -1.74 7.98
CA GLN A 219 -16.12 -1.56 6.55
C GLN A 219 -17.46 -2.23 6.20
N GLU A 220 -17.71 -3.44 6.72
CA GLU A 220 -19.01 -4.09 6.57
C GLU A 220 -20.12 -3.34 7.32
N ALA A 221 -19.81 -2.76 8.49
CA ALA A 221 -20.73 -1.94 9.26
C ALA A 221 -21.14 -0.68 8.49
N GLU A 222 -20.21 -0.02 7.81
CA GLU A 222 -20.52 1.09 6.90
C GLU A 222 -21.52 0.68 5.81
N ALA A 223 -21.33 -0.48 5.17
CA ALA A 223 -22.30 -0.98 4.20
C ALA A 223 -23.70 -1.16 4.80
N ARG A 224 -23.79 -1.71 6.02
CA ARG A 224 -25.07 -1.87 6.76
C ARG A 224 -25.69 -0.53 7.15
N VAL A 225 -24.89 0.47 7.53
CA VAL A 225 -25.36 1.81 7.87
C VAL A 225 -25.90 2.53 6.62
N ASN A 226 -25.17 2.44 5.50
CA ASN A 226 -25.60 3.00 4.21
C ASN A 226 -26.90 2.38 3.69
N GLU A 227 -27.16 1.10 3.97
CA GLU A 227 -28.45 0.46 3.68
C GLU A 227 -29.56 0.94 4.62
N ARG A 228 -29.26 1.16 5.91
CA ARG A 228 -30.25 1.54 6.94
C ARG A 228 -30.64 3.01 6.89
N VAL A 229 -29.72 3.90 6.53
CA VAL A 229 -29.89 5.35 6.56
C VAL A 229 -29.68 5.92 5.17
N ASP A 230 -30.79 6.25 4.50
CA ASP A 230 -30.79 6.86 3.17
C ASP A 230 -30.00 8.18 3.17
N GLY A 231 -29.01 8.29 2.27
CA GLY A 231 -28.09 9.43 2.17
C GLY A 231 -26.93 9.44 3.17
N ALA A 232 -26.68 8.36 3.93
CA ALA A 232 -25.56 8.31 4.88
C ALA A 232 -24.19 8.53 4.22
N GLY A 233 -23.91 7.84 3.11
CA GLY A 233 -22.65 7.99 2.35
C GLY A 233 -22.48 9.35 1.67
N ASP A 234 -23.56 10.14 1.56
CA ASP A 234 -23.48 11.52 1.04
C ASP A 234 -22.96 12.49 2.10
N VAL A 235 -23.08 12.15 3.39
CA VAL A 235 -22.76 13.06 4.50
C VAL A 235 -21.57 12.64 5.35
N ILE A 236 -21.25 11.34 5.36
CA ILE A 236 -20.19 10.76 6.19
C ILE A 236 -19.35 9.82 5.33
N GLN A 237 -18.03 9.94 5.48
CA GLN A 237 -17.03 9.12 4.80
C GLN A 237 -16.03 8.65 5.85
N PRO A 238 -16.25 7.46 6.44
CA PRO A 238 -15.37 6.99 7.50
C PRO A 238 -13.97 6.59 6.99
N ASP A 239 -12.96 6.74 7.85
CA ASP A 239 -11.63 6.13 7.70
C ASP A 239 -11.45 5.04 8.77
N TRP A 240 -11.41 3.79 8.30
CA TRP A 240 -11.31 2.59 9.13
C TRP A 240 -9.86 2.10 9.34
N VAL A 241 -8.85 2.95 9.23
CA VAL A 241 -7.45 2.52 9.41
C VAL A 241 -7.05 2.53 10.90
N ASN A 242 -7.50 1.52 11.66
CA ASN A 242 -6.99 1.30 13.02
C ASN A 242 -5.61 0.65 13.00
N ASN A 243 -4.74 1.08 13.92
CA ASN A 243 -3.44 0.45 14.16
C ASN A 243 -2.96 0.72 15.60
N LYS A 244 -1.89 0.03 16.01
CA LYS A 244 -1.29 0.13 17.35
C LYS A 244 -0.98 1.55 17.84
N ASN A 245 -0.76 2.50 16.92
CA ASN A 245 -0.40 3.88 17.23
C ASN A 245 -1.33 4.92 16.56
N ARG A 246 -2.60 4.56 16.29
CA ARG A 246 -3.58 5.47 15.69
C ARG A 246 -3.79 6.69 16.58
N GLN A 247 -3.58 7.88 16.00
CA GLN A 247 -3.72 9.16 16.68
C GLN A 247 -5.15 9.66 16.61
N TYR A 248 -5.58 10.39 17.63
CA TYR A 248 -6.83 11.15 17.61
C TYR A 248 -6.67 12.42 18.43
N LYS A 249 -7.57 13.39 18.20
CA LYS A 249 -7.66 14.62 18.98
C LYS A 249 -8.50 14.31 20.23
N PRO A 250 -7.92 14.31 21.45
CA PRO A 250 -8.66 14.02 22.68
C PRO A 250 -9.65 15.16 23.02
N PRO A 251 -10.59 14.95 23.97
CA PRO A 251 -11.54 15.97 24.35
C PRO A 251 -10.84 17.29 24.73
N LEU A 252 -11.42 18.40 24.28
CA LEU A 252 -10.91 19.76 24.38
C LEU A 252 -9.61 20.04 23.61
N SER A 253 -9.11 19.12 22.79
CA SER A 253 -8.07 19.48 21.83
C SER A 253 -8.62 20.48 20.80
N ILE A 254 -7.83 21.49 20.48
CA ILE A 254 -8.17 22.52 19.49
C ILE A 254 -7.90 21.95 18.10
N HIS A 255 -8.85 22.06 17.18
CA HIS A 255 -8.66 21.59 15.81
C HIS A 255 -7.55 22.36 15.09
N ALA A 256 -6.79 21.69 14.21
CA ALA A 256 -5.68 22.29 13.46
C ALA A 256 -6.13 23.50 12.63
N ASP A 257 -7.21 23.36 11.87
CA ASP A 257 -7.68 24.38 10.91
C ASP A 257 -8.89 25.21 11.38
N HIS A 258 -9.50 24.85 12.51
CA HIS A 258 -10.71 25.50 13.01
C HIS A 258 -10.51 26.02 14.43
N ASP A 259 -11.06 27.19 14.74
CA ASP A 259 -11.09 27.76 16.09
C ASP A 259 -12.22 27.12 16.91
N ALA A 260 -12.22 25.79 16.97
CA ALA A 260 -13.18 24.95 17.67
C ALA A 260 -12.45 23.81 18.39
N VAL A 261 -13.13 23.21 19.36
CA VAL A 261 -12.56 22.14 20.20
C VAL A 261 -13.33 20.85 20.06
N VAL A 262 -12.62 19.73 20.23
CA VAL A 262 -13.23 18.40 20.32
C VAL A 262 -14.09 18.31 21.57
N THR A 263 -15.30 17.74 21.46
CA THR A 263 -16.20 17.61 22.63
C THR A 263 -16.91 16.26 22.70
N PRO A 264 -17.27 15.78 23.91
CA PRO A 264 -18.07 14.58 24.07
C PRO A 264 -19.42 14.62 23.34
N ILE A 265 -19.78 13.51 22.69
CA ILE A 265 -21.12 13.24 22.18
C ILE A 265 -21.79 12.24 23.12
N ALA A 266 -23.02 12.53 23.55
CA ALA A 266 -23.83 11.58 24.31
C ALA A 266 -24.33 10.49 23.36
N THR A 267 -23.95 9.24 23.62
CA THR A 267 -24.33 8.12 22.77
C THR A 267 -25.83 7.80 22.85
N ASP A 268 -26.54 8.15 23.92
CA ASP A 268 -28.00 7.94 24.01
C ASP A 268 -28.86 9.08 23.41
N ASP A 269 -28.25 10.23 23.08
CA ASP A 269 -28.90 11.40 22.49
C ASP A 269 -27.88 12.14 21.63
N VAL A 270 -27.64 11.61 20.43
CA VAL A 270 -26.61 12.10 19.52
C VAL A 270 -26.96 13.49 19.03
N ARG A 271 -26.09 14.47 19.32
CA ARG A 271 -26.20 15.85 18.85
C ARG A 271 -24.88 16.29 18.26
N TYR A 272 -24.93 16.82 17.04
CA TYR A 272 -23.74 17.14 16.27
C TYR A 272 -23.51 18.65 16.17
N GLU A 273 -23.26 19.27 17.32
CA GLU A 273 -23.13 20.72 17.47
C GLU A 273 -21.66 21.15 17.57
N LEU A 274 -21.21 21.99 16.63
CA LEU A 274 -19.87 22.58 16.68
C LEU A 274 -19.69 23.39 17.96
N ARG A 275 -18.55 23.21 18.65
CA ARG A 275 -18.19 23.95 19.86
C ARG A 275 -17.02 24.90 19.58
N PRO A 276 -17.29 26.20 19.33
CA PRO A 276 -16.25 27.20 19.14
C PRO A 276 -15.36 27.34 20.37
N PHE A 277 -14.09 27.65 20.16
CA PHE A 277 -13.09 27.76 21.22
C PHE A 277 -13.51 28.73 22.33
N GLU A 278 -14.13 29.86 22.00
CA GLU A 278 -14.57 30.87 22.98
C GLU A 278 -15.70 30.40 23.89
N THR A 279 -16.37 29.29 23.56
CA THR A 279 -17.49 28.75 24.35
C THR A 279 -17.03 27.78 25.45
N VAL A 280 -15.73 27.49 25.55
CA VAL A 280 -15.17 26.56 26.54
C VAL A 280 -15.23 27.16 27.95
N ASP A 281 -16.21 26.70 28.71
CA ASP A 281 -16.42 27.02 30.12
C ASP A 281 -16.05 25.86 31.05
N ASP A 282 -16.15 26.09 32.36
CA ASP A 282 -15.82 25.06 33.36
C ASP A 282 -16.80 23.87 33.31
N THR A 283 -18.05 24.10 32.86
CA THR A 283 -19.06 23.03 32.70
C THR A 283 -18.63 22.03 31.63
N LEU A 284 -18.19 22.53 30.47
CA LEU A 284 -17.71 21.71 29.37
C LEU A 284 -16.42 20.96 29.77
N ILE A 285 -15.54 21.60 30.56
CA ILE A 285 -14.35 20.94 31.11
C ILE A 285 -14.76 19.78 32.02
N GLU A 286 -15.69 19.98 32.95
CA GLU A 286 -16.17 18.91 33.82
C GLU A 286 -16.82 17.76 33.04
N GLN A 287 -17.57 18.06 31.97
CA GLN A 287 -18.15 17.04 31.09
C GLN A 287 -17.07 16.24 30.37
N ALA A 288 -16.04 16.89 29.85
CA ALA A 288 -14.90 16.23 29.21
C ALA A 288 -14.09 15.37 30.19
N VAL A 289 -13.92 15.82 31.45
CA VAL A 289 -13.28 15.02 32.50
C VAL A 289 -14.09 13.75 32.77
N ARG A 290 -15.41 13.87 32.94
CA ARG A 290 -16.29 12.70 33.19
C ARG A 290 -16.23 11.72 32.03
N TRP A 291 -16.29 12.21 30.80
CA TRP A 291 -16.17 11.35 29.62
C TRP A 291 -14.83 10.61 29.59
N ALA A 292 -13.71 11.29 29.89
CA ALA A 292 -12.39 10.67 29.94
C ALA A 292 -12.28 9.64 31.07
N ASP A 293 -12.81 9.96 32.26
CA ASP A 293 -12.88 9.05 33.42
C ASP A 293 -13.77 7.83 33.15
N ASP A 294 -14.84 7.98 32.37
CA ASP A 294 -15.73 6.88 32.00
C ASP A 294 -15.05 5.99 30.95
N LEU A 295 -14.41 6.57 29.91
CA LEU A 295 -13.67 5.81 28.89
C LEU A 295 -12.53 4.97 29.49
N THR A 296 -11.84 5.46 30.52
CA THR A 296 -10.70 4.76 31.11
C THR A 296 -11.05 3.88 32.30
N ARG A 297 -12.34 3.80 32.67
CA ARG A 297 -12.81 2.98 33.78
C ARG A 297 -12.79 1.50 33.40
N VAL A 298 -12.65 0.64 34.41
CA VAL A 298 -12.69 -0.81 34.20
C VAL A 298 -14.07 -1.36 34.57
N GLU A 299 -15.04 -1.24 33.66
CA GLU A 299 -16.41 -1.70 33.86
C GLU A 299 -16.86 -2.72 32.81
N HIS A 300 -16.30 -2.66 31.59
CA HIS A 300 -16.80 -3.43 30.45
C HIS A 300 -15.90 -4.61 30.01
N THR A 301 -15.03 -5.11 30.90
CA THR A 301 -14.16 -6.28 30.62
C THR A 301 -14.91 -7.55 30.16
N GLY A 302 -16.20 -7.67 30.47
CA GLY A 302 -17.05 -8.76 29.99
C GLY A 302 -17.33 -8.73 28.48
N CYS A 303 -17.19 -7.56 27.83
CA CYS A 303 -17.44 -7.40 26.39
C CYS A 303 -16.43 -8.17 25.52
N VAL A 304 -15.29 -8.58 26.09
CA VAL A 304 -14.29 -9.44 25.40
C VAL A 304 -14.93 -10.66 24.75
N ASP A 305 -15.96 -11.23 25.37
CA ASP A 305 -16.63 -12.42 24.86
C ASP A 305 -17.44 -12.11 23.59
N SER A 306 -18.20 -10.99 23.59
CA SER A 306 -18.93 -10.49 22.41
C SER A 306 -17.96 -10.11 21.28
N LEU A 307 -16.86 -9.44 21.62
CA LEU A 307 -15.83 -9.05 20.65
C LEU A 307 -15.26 -10.28 19.94
N VAL A 308 -14.84 -11.29 20.69
CA VAL A 308 -14.23 -12.48 20.08
C VAL A 308 -15.27 -13.33 19.34
N ALA A 309 -16.50 -13.43 19.86
CA ALA A 309 -17.58 -14.11 19.16
C ALA A 309 -17.94 -13.46 17.82
N THR A 310 -17.88 -12.13 17.74
CA THR A 310 -18.20 -11.38 16.53
C THR A 310 -17.04 -11.38 15.53
N LEU A 311 -15.81 -11.24 16.01
CA LEU A 311 -14.63 -11.12 15.14
C LEU A 311 -14.06 -12.47 14.70
N TRP A 312 -14.21 -13.54 15.49
CA TRP A 312 -13.80 -14.91 15.14
C TRP A 312 -14.99 -15.89 15.17
N PRO A 313 -16.05 -15.66 14.39
CA PRO A 313 -17.30 -16.42 14.52
C PRO A 313 -17.11 -17.92 14.37
N ASP A 314 -16.43 -18.37 13.32
CA ASP A 314 -16.24 -19.79 13.02
C ASP A 314 -15.47 -20.52 14.14
N LEU A 315 -14.38 -19.92 14.63
CA LEU A 315 -13.59 -20.50 15.72
C LEU A 315 -14.29 -20.39 17.07
N TYR A 316 -15.14 -19.37 17.25
CA TYR A 316 -15.88 -19.22 18.49
C TYR A 316 -16.98 -20.29 18.61
N GLU A 317 -17.66 -20.66 17.52
CA GLU A 317 -18.65 -21.74 17.53
C GLU A 317 -18.04 -23.11 17.92
N ASP A 318 -16.79 -23.36 17.54
CA ASP A 318 -16.06 -24.60 17.82
C ASP A 318 -15.40 -24.65 19.21
N HIS A 319 -15.42 -23.54 19.96
CA HIS A 319 -14.69 -23.41 21.22
C HIS A 319 -15.54 -22.80 22.33
N ASP A 320 -15.35 -23.27 23.57
CA ASP A 320 -16.12 -22.80 24.73
C ASP A 320 -15.57 -21.47 25.27
N GLY A 321 -15.95 -20.39 24.60
CA GLY A 321 -15.65 -19.01 24.97
C GLY A 321 -14.31 -18.49 24.47
N TRP A 322 -14.15 -17.17 24.59
CA TRP A 322 -13.09 -16.42 23.91
C TRP A 322 -11.65 -16.91 24.19
N ARG A 323 -11.36 -17.41 25.40
CA ARG A 323 -10.00 -17.88 25.76
C ARG A 323 -9.58 -19.10 24.95
N ALA A 324 -10.50 -20.04 24.75
CA ALA A 324 -10.21 -21.25 23.99
C ALA A 324 -10.08 -20.91 22.50
N THR A 325 -10.95 -20.04 21.99
CA THR A 325 -10.93 -19.53 20.61
C THR A 325 -9.58 -18.89 20.25
N LEU A 326 -9.13 -17.89 21.01
CA LEU A 326 -7.89 -17.18 20.68
C LEU A 326 -6.66 -18.08 20.83
N LYS A 327 -6.63 -19.00 21.79
CA LYS A 327 -5.54 -19.98 21.91
C LYS A 327 -5.47 -20.92 20.71
N ALA A 328 -6.61 -21.43 20.27
CA ALA A 328 -6.67 -22.29 19.10
C ALA A 328 -6.23 -21.53 17.84
N TRP A 329 -6.64 -20.27 17.70
CA TRP A 329 -6.21 -19.40 16.61
C TRP A 329 -4.68 -19.20 16.63
N VAL A 330 -4.09 -18.84 17.78
CA VAL A 330 -2.63 -18.64 17.91
C VAL A 330 -1.86 -19.91 17.55
N GLU A 331 -2.28 -21.08 18.04
CA GLU A 331 -1.59 -22.33 17.73
C GLU A 331 -1.75 -22.73 16.25
N ALA A 332 -2.91 -22.47 15.65
CA ALA A 332 -3.12 -22.66 14.22
C ALA A 332 -2.20 -21.75 13.40
N GLU A 333 -2.05 -20.48 13.78
CA GLU A 333 -1.20 -19.54 13.05
C GLU A 333 0.28 -19.88 13.18
N ARG A 334 0.72 -20.29 14.38
CA ARG A 334 2.08 -20.81 14.60
C ARG A 334 2.35 -22.05 13.74
N GLU A 335 1.38 -22.95 13.61
CA GLU A 335 1.57 -24.14 12.77
C GLU A 335 1.60 -23.78 11.28
N ARG A 336 0.76 -22.86 10.81
CA ARG A 336 0.82 -22.33 9.43
C ARG A 336 2.19 -21.71 9.14
N GLU A 337 2.73 -20.92 10.05
CA GLU A 337 4.05 -20.32 9.91
C GLU A 337 5.18 -21.36 9.89
N ARG A 338 5.18 -22.33 10.82
CA ARG A 338 6.14 -23.44 10.80
C ARG A 338 6.06 -24.24 9.50
N GLU A 339 4.85 -24.47 8.99
CA GLU A 339 4.66 -25.18 7.72
C GLU A 339 5.19 -24.36 6.54
N ARG A 340 4.88 -23.06 6.48
CA ARG A 340 5.47 -22.14 5.48
C ARG A 340 7.00 -22.14 5.56
N GLN A 341 7.58 -22.12 6.77
CA GLN A 341 9.02 -22.17 6.95
C GLN A 341 9.62 -23.51 6.50
N ARG A 342 9.01 -24.65 6.88
CA ARG A 342 9.42 -25.98 6.41
C ARG A 342 9.38 -26.08 4.89
N GLN A 343 8.33 -25.55 4.27
CA GLN A 343 8.19 -25.52 2.81
C GLN A 343 9.28 -24.66 2.15
N ARG A 344 9.58 -23.48 2.71
CA ARG A 344 10.68 -22.62 2.24
C ARG A 344 12.04 -23.29 2.40
N GLU A 345 12.34 -23.87 3.56
CA GLU A 345 13.60 -24.58 3.80
C GLU A 345 13.76 -25.80 2.89
N ALA A 346 12.69 -26.58 2.68
CA ALA A 346 12.69 -27.71 1.76
C ALA A 346 12.87 -27.26 0.30
N ALA A 347 12.22 -26.16 -0.11
CA ALA A 347 12.41 -25.57 -1.43
C ALA A 347 13.85 -25.11 -1.64
N LEU A 348 14.45 -24.44 -0.66
CA LEU A 348 15.86 -24.01 -0.70
C LEU A 348 16.81 -25.21 -0.77
N GLN A 349 16.61 -26.26 0.03
CA GLN A 349 17.44 -27.47 -0.01
C GLN A 349 17.34 -28.17 -1.37
N ARG A 350 16.13 -28.34 -1.91
CA ARG A 350 15.93 -28.91 -3.25
C ARG A 350 16.61 -28.07 -4.32
N ARG A 351 16.53 -26.74 -4.21
CA ARG A 351 17.23 -25.82 -5.11
C ARG A 351 18.74 -26.01 -5.02
N GLU A 352 19.32 -26.07 -3.83
CA GLU A 352 20.77 -26.28 -3.64
C GLU A 352 21.24 -27.63 -4.22
N GLU A 353 20.53 -28.72 -3.90
CA GLU A 353 20.86 -30.06 -4.41
C GLU A 353 20.82 -30.10 -5.94
N ARG A 354 19.77 -29.53 -6.52
CA ARG A 354 19.56 -29.53 -7.96
C ARG A 354 20.48 -28.53 -8.70
N LEU A 355 20.82 -27.39 -8.10
CA LEU A 355 21.87 -26.50 -8.62
C LEU A 355 23.24 -27.19 -8.64
N ALA A 356 23.55 -28.02 -7.64
CA ALA A 356 24.78 -28.81 -7.63
C ALA A 356 24.81 -29.87 -8.74
N GLU A 357 23.65 -30.46 -9.08
CA GLU A 357 23.53 -31.36 -10.25
C GLU A 357 23.69 -30.63 -11.58
N LEU A 358 23.34 -29.34 -11.65
CA LEU A 358 23.40 -28.50 -12.85
C LEU A 358 24.72 -27.71 -13.01
N ASP A 359 25.78 -28.08 -12.27
CA ASP A 359 27.10 -27.43 -12.24
C ASP A 359 27.08 -25.95 -11.81
N GLY A 360 26.09 -25.57 -10.99
CA GLY A 360 26.14 -24.37 -10.15
C GLY A 360 25.53 -23.09 -10.70
N THR A 361 25.04 -23.00 -11.95
CA THR A 361 24.31 -21.80 -12.43
C THR A 361 23.13 -22.09 -13.37
N LEU A 362 21.97 -21.52 -13.02
CA LEU A 362 20.79 -21.35 -13.87
C LEU A 362 20.63 -19.91 -14.38
N GLU A 363 21.49 -19.00 -13.94
CA GLU A 363 21.46 -17.57 -14.29
C GLU A 363 21.56 -17.36 -15.82
N GLY A 364 20.64 -16.57 -16.37
CA GLY A 364 20.52 -16.30 -17.80
C GLY A 364 19.91 -17.43 -18.64
N ARG A 365 19.33 -18.47 -18.02
CA ARG A 365 18.59 -19.51 -18.75
C ARG A 365 17.13 -19.10 -18.99
N PRO A 366 16.56 -19.39 -20.17
CA PRO A 366 15.18 -19.04 -20.53
C PRO A 366 14.10 -19.76 -19.70
N ILE A 367 14.44 -20.89 -19.07
CA ILE A 367 13.53 -21.71 -18.28
C ILE A 367 14.18 -22.12 -16.96
N SER A 368 13.38 -22.22 -15.89
CA SER A 368 13.82 -22.65 -14.57
C SER A 368 12.86 -23.67 -13.96
N PRO A 369 13.34 -24.69 -13.23
CA PRO A 369 12.47 -25.59 -12.47
C PRO A 369 11.99 -24.98 -11.13
N PHE A 370 12.55 -23.85 -10.71
CA PHE A 370 12.27 -23.19 -9.43
C PHE A 370 11.38 -21.98 -9.62
N LYS A 371 10.32 -21.87 -8.80
CA LYS A 371 9.49 -20.66 -8.77
C LYS A 371 10.25 -19.49 -8.17
N GLU A 372 11.16 -19.78 -7.24
CA GLU A 372 12.00 -18.83 -6.55
C GLU A 372 12.87 -18.01 -7.51
N ASP A 373 13.35 -18.61 -8.60
CA ASP A 373 14.13 -17.87 -9.61
C ASP A 373 13.26 -16.85 -10.36
N VAL A 374 11.96 -17.12 -10.52
CA VAL A 374 11.01 -16.14 -11.07
C VAL A 374 10.76 -15.03 -10.07
N TYR A 375 10.52 -15.36 -8.79
CA TYR A 375 10.32 -14.37 -7.74
C TYR A 375 11.52 -13.43 -7.59
N GLU A 376 12.73 -13.99 -7.55
CA GLU A 376 13.99 -13.23 -7.48
C GLU A 376 14.18 -12.34 -8.72
N ALA A 377 13.92 -12.85 -9.93
CA ALA A 377 14.00 -12.05 -11.15
C ALA A 377 13.01 -10.88 -11.14
N VAL A 378 11.77 -11.11 -10.69
CA VAL A 378 10.74 -10.07 -10.55
C VAL A 378 11.12 -9.02 -9.50
N GLU A 379 11.60 -9.44 -8.34
CA GLU A 379 12.00 -8.54 -7.25
C GLU A 379 13.22 -7.66 -7.61
N ASN A 380 14.04 -8.10 -8.57
CA ASN A 380 15.20 -7.35 -9.07
C ASN A 380 14.87 -6.35 -10.19
N ILE A 381 13.63 -6.32 -10.69
CA ILE A 381 13.20 -5.34 -11.70
C ILE A 381 13.14 -3.95 -11.07
N ASP A 382 13.77 -2.97 -11.71
CA ASP A 382 13.71 -1.58 -11.27
C ASP A 382 12.27 -1.06 -11.40
N ILE A 383 11.60 -0.91 -10.25
CA ILE A 383 10.21 -0.49 -10.22
C ILE A 383 10.00 0.93 -10.77
N THR A 384 11.05 1.76 -10.77
CA THR A 384 10.98 3.13 -11.34
C THR A 384 10.77 3.11 -12.85
N GLU A 385 11.25 2.08 -13.54
CA GLU A 385 11.07 1.93 -14.98
C GLU A 385 9.61 1.64 -15.32
N ILE A 386 8.99 0.71 -14.57
CA ILE A 386 7.56 0.38 -14.70
C ILE A 386 6.72 1.63 -14.38
N ALA A 387 6.97 2.27 -13.24
CA ALA A 387 6.23 3.46 -12.83
C ALA A 387 6.35 4.60 -13.85
N ARG A 388 7.54 4.82 -14.42
CA ARG A 388 7.76 5.86 -15.45
C ARG A 388 7.09 5.53 -16.77
N HIS A 389 7.06 4.26 -17.16
CA HIS A 389 6.45 3.84 -18.42
C HIS A 389 4.92 3.94 -18.38
N TYR A 390 4.32 3.57 -17.25
CA TYR A 390 2.87 3.44 -17.11
C TYR A 390 2.21 4.59 -16.32
N ALA A 391 2.95 5.62 -15.94
CA ALA A 391 2.34 6.84 -15.41
C ALA A 391 1.38 7.45 -16.44
N SER A 392 0.18 7.84 -16.00
CA SER A 392 -0.87 8.35 -16.90
C SER A 392 -0.47 9.66 -17.58
N ASP A 393 -0.19 10.69 -16.77
CA ASP A 393 0.05 12.05 -17.25
C ASP A 393 1.43 12.60 -16.87
N ALA A 394 1.96 12.21 -15.71
CA ALA A 394 3.24 12.70 -15.23
C ALA A 394 3.94 11.73 -14.28
N TYR A 395 5.27 11.70 -14.40
CA TYR A 395 6.21 11.03 -13.49
C TYR A 395 7.19 12.09 -12.95
N ASP A 396 7.57 11.95 -11.69
CA ASP A 396 8.34 12.93 -10.92
C ASP A 396 7.66 14.31 -10.90
N THR A 397 6.40 14.31 -10.47
CA THR A 397 5.50 15.47 -10.43
C THR A 397 5.94 16.57 -9.46
N ASP A 398 6.81 16.26 -8.49
CA ASP A 398 7.49 17.23 -7.61
C ASP A 398 8.94 16.81 -7.30
N PRO A 399 9.94 17.37 -8.00
CA PRO A 399 11.36 17.00 -7.83
C PRO A 399 11.97 17.48 -6.50
N ASN A 400 11.20 18.15 -5.63
CA ASN A 400 11.66 18.51 -4.29
C ASN A 400 11.29 17.46 -3.24
N GLN A 401 10.54 16.43 -3.62
CA GLN A 401 10.12 15.35 -2.73
C GLN A 401 11.19 14.24 -2.72
N PRO A 402 11.41 13.58 -1.58
CA PRO A 402 12.47 12.58 -1.45
C PRO A 402 12.20 11.30 -2.24
N ARG A 403 10.95 11.09 -2.68
CA ARG A 403 10.50 9.94 -3.46
C ARG A 403 9.83 10.42 -4.74
N PRO A 404 10.19 9.89 -5.92
CA PRO A 404 9.51 10.21 -7.17
C PRO A 404 8.02 9.88 -7.08
N GLN A 405 7.19 10.86 -7.43
CA GLN A 405 5.73 10.71 -7.42
C GLN A 405 5.20 10.58 -8.85
N PHE A 406 4.11 9.85 -9.03
CA PHE A 406 3.57 9.61 -10.36
C PHE A 406 2.04 9.57 -10.33
N ASP A 407 1.45 9.90 -11.48
CA ASP A 407 0.02 9.74 -11.69
C ASP A 407 -0.32 8.28 -12.04
N PRO A 408 -1.10 7.57 -11.20
CA PRO A 408 -1.50 6.21 -11.49
C PRO A 408 -2.40 6.14 -12.73
N CYS A 409 -2.21 5.14 -13.58
CA CYS A 409 -3.06 4.93 -14.76
C CYS A 409 -4.36 4.16 -14.47
N TRP A 410 -4.47 3.52 -13.31
CA TRP A 410 -5.65 2.75 -12.88
C TRP A 410 -6.72 3.59 -12.18
N ARG A 411 -6.38 4.80 -11.71
CA ARG A 411 -7.35 5.71 -11.07
C ARG A 411 -7.00 7.17 -11.28
N HIS A 412 -8.00 8.03 -11.22
CA HIS A 412 -7.75 9.47 -11.27
C HIS A 412 -7.06 9.97 -9.99
N SER A 413 -6.09 10.87 -10.17
CA SER A 413 -5.33 11.54 -9.13
C SER A 413 -5.33 13.04 -9.45
N GLU A 414 -6.02 13.84 -8.64
CA GLU A 414 -6.14 15.29 -8.89
C GLU A 414 -4.82 16.04 -8.60
N SER A 415 -4.00 15.52 -7.69
CA SER A 415 -2.75 16.17 -7.27
C SER A 415 -1.50 15.64 -7.98
N GLY A 416 -1.55 14.44 -8.57
CA GLY A 416 -0.35 13.74 -9.02
C GLY A 416 0.60 13.32 -7.92
N GLN A 417 0.16 13.38 -6.65
CA GLN A 417 1.01 13.17 -5.47
C GLN A 417 0.63 11.96 -4.62
N SER A 418 -0.37 11.18 -5.05
CA SER A 418 -0.93 10.11 -4.20
C SER A 418 -0.15 8.80 -4.30
N CYS A 419 0.53 8.56 -5.43
CA CYS A 419 1.40 7.42 -5.65
C CYS A 419 2.86 7.83 -5.69
N PHE A 420 3.73 7.05 -5.07
CA PHE A 420 5.16 7.28 -5.04
C PHE A 420 5.94 5.97 -5.19
N VAL A 421 7.20 6.10 -5.61
CA VAL A 421 8.16 4.98 -5.65
C VAL A 421 9.17 5.11 -4.52
N ASP A 422 9.41 4.01 -3.82
CA ASP A 422 10.53 3.84 -2.90
C ASP A 422 11.63 3.03 -3.58
N GLU A 423 12.63 3.74 -4.12
CA GLU A 423 13.77 3.14 -4.83
C GLU A 423 14.62 2.23 -3.93
N GLN A 424 14.67 2.51 -2.63
CA GLN A 424 15.49 1.72 -1.69
C GLN A 424 14.81 0.39 -1.35
N ALA A 425 13.50 0.42 -1.17
CA ALA A 425 12.71 -0.78 -0.92
C ALA A 425 12.31 -1.52 -2.22
N ASN A 426 12.54 -0.92 -3.39
CA ASN A 426 12.04 -1.38 -4.69
C ASN A 426 10.51 -1.63 -4.68
N THR A 427 9.76 -0.71 -4.08
CA THR A 427 8.30 -0.79 -3.94
C THR A 427 7.63 0.51 -4.35
N PHE A 428 6.32 0.45 -4.59
CA PHE A 428 5.47 1.63 -4.73
C PHE A 428 4.48 1.70 -3.57
N GLY A 429 4.06 2.91 -3.23
CA GLY A 429 3.00 3.17 -2.27
C GLY A 429 1.90 4.03 -2.88
N ASP A 430 0.65 3.68 -2.60
CA ASP A 430 -0.54 4.47 -2.85
C ASP A 430 -1.10 4.95 -1.50
N SER A 431 -0.88 6.23 -1.23
CA SER A 431 -1.25 6.88 0.04
C SER A 431 -2.76 7.02 0.21
N LYS A 432 -3.54 6.95 -0.88
CA LYS A 432 -5.00 7.11 -0.84
C LYS A 432 -5.69 5.90 -0.24
N VAL A 433 -5.17 4.70 -0.53
CA VAL A 433 -5.71 3.42 -0.04
C VAL A 433 -4.77 2.74 0.96
N ASN A 434 -3.66 3.39 1.33
CA ASN A 434 -2.60 2.86 2.19
C ASN A 434 -2.13 1.46 1.76
N ALA A 435 -1.98 1.27 0.46
CA ALA A 435 -1.55 0.02 -0.13
C ALA A 435 -0.28 0.23 -0.95
N GLY A 436 0.34 -0.86 -1.36
CA GLY A 436 1.58 -0.82 -2.12
C GLY A 436 2.01 -2.22 -2.53
N GLY A 437 3.17 -2.30 -3.17
CA GLY A 437 3.73 -3.58 -3.59
C GLY A 437 5.02 -3.43 -4.38
N GLY A 438 5.53 -4.58 -4.82
CA GLY A 438 6.70 -4.66 -5.68
C GLY A 438 6.37 -4.57 -7.19
N PRO A 439 7.36 -4.84 -8.05
CA PRO A 439 7.24 -4.71 -9.51
C PRO A 439 6.06 -5.45 -10.14
N ALA A 440 5.79 -6.70 -9.74
CA ALA A 440 4.65 -7.47 -10.29
C ALA A 440 3.30 -6.84 -9.98
N LYS A 441 3.09 -6.32 -8.76
CA LYS A 441 1.83 -5.67 -8.39
C LYS A 441 1.63 -4.35 -9.12
N LEU A 442 2.69 -3.59 -9.32
CA LEU A 442 2.62 -2.38 -10.14
C LEU A 442 2.30 -2.71 -11.61
N MET A 443 2.92 -3.74 -12.18
CA MET A 443 2.60 -4.19 -13.54
C MET A 443 1.14 -4.66 -13.65
N ALA A 444 0.65 -5.41 -12.67
CA ALA A 444 -0.73 -5.89 -12.64
C ALA A 444 -1.75 -4.74 -12.65
N LEU A 445 -1.49 -3.68 -11.88
CA LEU A 445 -2.30 -2.46 -11.91
C LEU A 445 -2.19 -1.72 -13.25
N ALA A 446 -0.97 -1.60 -13.76
CA ALA A 446 -0.68 -0.86 -14.99
C ALA A 446 -1.32 -1.48 -16.24
N THR A 447 -1.46 -2.80 -16.25
CA THR A 447 -2.05 -3.58 -17.36
C THR A 447 -3.53 -3.91 -17.13
N GLY A 448 -4.08 -3.55 -15.96
CA GLY A 448 -5.48 -3.77 -15.61
C GLY A 448 -5.82 -5.22 -15.28
N ILE A 449 -4.83 -6.03 -14.88
CA ILE A 449 -5.05 -7.37 -14.31
C ILE A 449 -5.79 -7.25 -12.98
N ILE A 450 -5.36 -6.29 -12.15
CA ILE A 450 -6.10 -5.86 -10.96
C ILE A 450 -6.48 -4.39 -11.09
N SER A 451 -7.61 -3.99 -10.50
CA SER A 451 -8.14 -2.63 -10.62
C SER A 451 -7.63 -1.67 -9.54
N ASP A 452 -7.31 -2.19 -8.34
CA ASP A 452 -7.06 -1.37 -7.16
C ASP A 452 -5.84 -1.85 -6.37
N ALA A 453 -5.09 -0.90 -5.80
CA ALA A 453 -3.81 -1.19 -5.15
C ALA A 453 -3.95 -1.96 -3.82
N ASP A 454 -5.13 -1.95 -3.21
CA ASP A 454 -5.48 -2.74 -2.02
C ASP A 454 -5.82 -4.20 -2.35
N THR A 455 -6.05 -4.53 -3.62
CA THR A 455 -6.31 -5.91 -4.06
C THR A 455 -5.04 -6.75 -3.93
N ASP A 456 -5.16 -7.95 -3.34
CA ASP A 456 -4.04 -8.89 -3.25
C ASP A 456 -3.67 -9.43 -4.64
N LEU A 457 -2.36 -9.51 -4.91
CA LEU A 457 -1.84 -10.14 -6.13
C LEU A 457 -1.38 -11.55 -5.81
N ASP A 458 -2.23 -12.53 -6.10
CA ASP A 458 -1.94 -13.95 -5.90
C ASP A 458 -2.36 -14.81 -7.10
N GLY A 459 -2.21 -16.14 -6.96
CA GLY A 459 -2.82 -17.09 -7.88
C GLY A 459 -2.45 -16.88 -9.35
N GLU A 460 -3.47 -16.95 -10.22
CA GLU A 460 -3.35 -16.78 -11.68
C GLU A 460 -2.97 -15.34 -12.06
N ASP A 461 -3.49 -14.35 -11.33
CA ASP A 461 -3.25 -12.93 -11.59
C ASP A 461 -1.76 -12.57 -11.39
N TYR A 462 -1.11 -13.15 -10.38
CA TYR A 462 0.34 -13.02 -10.21
C TYR A 462 1.11 -13.52 -11.45
N TRP A 463 0.77 -14.71 -11.96
CA TRP A 463 1.46 -15.28 -13.12
C TRP A 463 1.15 -14.53 -14.40
N ALA A 464 -0.05 -13.97 -14.54
CA ALA A 464 -0.40 -13.08 -15.64
C ALA A 464 0.47 -11.80 -15.60
N ALA A 465 0.66 -11.20 -14.42
CA ALA A 465 1.51 -10.03 -14.27
C ALA A 465 2.99 -10.31 -14.61
N VAL A 466 3.48 -11.52 -14.28
CA VAL A 466 4.82 -11.97 -14.68
C VAL A 466 4.92 -12.17 -16.20
N ASP A 467 3.87 -12.70 -16.85
CA ASP A 467 3.83 -12.86 -18.31
C ASP A 467 3.83 -11.46 -19.01
N GLU A 468 3.15 -10.46 -18.45
CA GLU A 468 3.21 -9.06 -18.91
C GLU A 468 4.60 -8.43 -18.73
N LEU A 469 5.27 -8.66 -17.58
CA LEU A 469 6.65 -8.22 -17.38
C LEU A 469 7.59 -8.83 -18.44
N ARG A 470 7.46 -10.13 -18.77
CA ARG A 470 8.25 -10.73 -19.85
C ARG A 470 7.95 -10.08 -21.20
N SER A 471 6.68 -9.81 -21.48
CA SER A 471 6.24 -9.17 -22.72
C SER A 471 6.76 -7.74 -22.86
N ALA A 472 6.95 -7.04 -21.74
CA ALA A 472 7.62 -5.73 -21.67
C ALA A 472 9.14 -5.80 -21.89
N GLY A 473 9.72 -7.00 -21.96
CA GLY A 473 11.13 -7.23 -22.28
C GLY A 473 12.02 -7.50 -21.07
N TYR A 474 11.46 -7.70 -19.87
CA TYR A 474 12.22 -8.09 -18.70
C TYR A 474 12.69 -9.54 -18.79
N ASP A 475 13.97 -9.78 -18.48
CA ASP A 475 14.58 -11.11 -18.51
C ASP A 475 14.15 -11.91 -17.27
N ILE A 476 12.97 -12.54 -17.36
CA ILE A 476 12.39 -13.37 -16.32
C ILE A 476 12.28 -14.80 -16.86
N PRO A 477 12.90 -15.82 -16.22
CA PRO A 477 12.79 -17.19 -16.68
C PRO A 477 11.34 -17.69 -16.63
N VAL A 478 11.00 -18.64 -17.50
CA VAL A 478 9.71 -19.35 -17.43
C VAL A 478 9.84 -20.50 -16.43
N TRP A 479 8.95 -20.54 -15.45
CA TRP A 479 8.88 -21.68 -14.52
C TRP A 479 8.31 -22.93 -15.20
N VAL A 480 9.08 -24.02 -15.20
CA VAL A 480 8.77 -25.29 -15.83
C VAL A 480 9.06 -26.43 -14.83
N PRO A 481 8.04 -26.98 -14.13
CA PRO A 481 8.26 -28.04 -13.17
C PRO A 481 8.75 -29.34 -13.84
N GLU A 482 9.78 -29.96 -13.27
CA GLU A 482 10.31 -31.25 -13.73
C GLU A 482 9.41 -32.42 -13.35
N ALA A 483 9.59 -33.55 -14.04
CA ALA A 483 9.09 -34.83 -13.55
C ALA A 483 9.66 -35.13 -12.15
N GLY A 484 8.79 -35.52 -11.23
CA GLY A 484 9.06 -35.71 -9.81
C GLY A 484 8.83 -34.47 -8.94
N SER A 485 8.57 -33.29 -9.52
CA SER A 485 8.36 -32.05 -8.75
C SER A 485 7.02 -32.04 -8.02
N ASP A 486 6.97 -31.40 -6.85
CA ASP A 486 5.76 -31.25 -6.05
C ASP A 486 4.68 -30.44 -6.78
N ARG A 487 3.42 -30.84 -6.62
CA ARG A 487 2.24 -30.12 -7.10
C ARG A 487 1.65 -29.22 -6.02
N VAL A 488 0.96 -28.16 -6.45
CA VAL A 488 0.27 -27.21 -5.57
C VAL A 488 -0.92 -27.86 -4.82
N ASP A 489 -1.58 -28.84 -5.44
CA ASP A 489 -2.71 -29.59 -4.87
C ASP A 489 -2.29 -30.85 -4.06
N GLY A 490 -0.98 -31.05 -3.90
CA GLY A 490 -0.38 -32.21 -3.23
C GLY A 490 -0.02 -33.35 -4.19
N GLY A 491 1.06 -34.06 -3.86
CA GLY A 491 1.65 -35.11 -4.71
C GLY A 491 2.72 -34.57 -5.65
N THR A 492 3.16 -35.38 -6.62
CA THR A 492 4.25 -35.06 -7.54
C THR A 492 3.80 -35.16 -9.00
N TYR A 493 4.41 -34.40 -9.89
CA TYR A 493 4.26 -34.57 -11.33
C TYR A 493 4.96 -35.85 -11.79
N ASP A 494 4.23 -36.90 -12.19
CA ASP A 494 4.86 -38.12 -12.74
C ASP A 494 5.67 -37.83 -14.00
N GLN A 495 5.18 -36.87 -14.80
CA GLN A 495 5.84 -36.30 -15.98
C GLN A 495 5.63 -34.79 -15.96
N MET A 496 6.53 -34.03 -16.58
CA MET A 496 6.37 -32.59 -16.79
C MET A 496 4.99 -32.34 -17.42
N PRO A 497 4.16 -31.45 -16.85
CA PRO A 497 2.81 -31.26 -17.36
C PRO A 497 2.85 -30.63 -18.76
N PHE A 498 1.87 -30.95 -19.60
CA PHE A 498 1.89 -30.56 -21.01
C PHE A 498 1.90 -29.03 -21.20
N TRP A 499 1.22 -28.29 -20.31
CA TRP A 499 1.26 -26.82 -20.31
C TRP A 499 2.69 -26.28 -20.09
N ALA A 500 3.51 -26.96 -19.29
CA ALA A 500 4.88 -26.55 -19.00
C ALA A 500 5.79 -26.83 -20.20
N VAL A 501 5.59 -27.96 -20.90
CA VAL A 501 6.27 -28.24 -22.19
C VAL A 501 5.94 -27.16 -23.22
N ARG A 502 4.65 -26.78 -23.33
CA ARG A 502 4.21 -25.69 -24.22
C ARG A 502 4.86 -24.36 -23.89
N LYS A 503 4.81 -23.96 -22.61
CA LYS A 503 5.42 -22.70 -22.14
C LYS A 503 6.96 -22.70 -22.30
N ALA A 504 7.63 -23.84 -22.21
CA ALA A 504 9.08 -23.95 -22.42
C ALA A 504 9.50 -23.79 -23.89
N ALA A 505 8.65 -24.22 -24.84
CA ALA A 505 8.99 -24.20 -26.27
C ALA A 505 9.22 -22.78 -26.83
N VAL A 506 8.55 -21.78 -26.26
CA VAL A 506 8.61 -20.38 -26.69
C VAL A 506 9.98 -19.75 -26.37
N PRO A 507 10.43 -19.69 -25.10
CA PRO A 507 11.71 -19.08 -24.76
C PRO A 507 12.92 -19.97 -25.13
N LEU A 508 12.71 -21.26 -25.44
CA LEU A 508 13.72 -22.13 -26.08
C LEU A 508 13.82 -21.95 -27.60
N GLU A 509 13.00 -21.06 -28.19
CA GLU A 509 12.96 -20.76 -29.62
C GLU A 509 12.62 -21.96 -30.53
N VAL A 510 11.94 -22.98 -29.98
CA VAL A 510 11.52 -24.18 -30.73
C VAL A 510 10.18 -23.98 -31.43
N CYS A 511 9.22 -23.33 -30.74
CA CYS A 511 7.90 -23.04 -31.27
C CYS A 511 7.47 -21.62 -30.87
N PRO A 512 7.18 -20.71 -31.82
CA PRO A 512 6.64 -19.40 -31.46
C PRO A 512 5.21 -19.54 -30.92
N GLU A 513 4.79 -18.57 -30.12
CA GLU A 513 3.51 -18.59 -29.42
C GLU A 513 2.30 -18.65 -30.38
N ASP A 514 2.39 -18.04 -31.56
CA ASP A 514 1.33 -18.02 -32.57
C ASP A 514 1.27 -19.28 -33.45
N ALA A 515 2.20 -20.24 -33.27
CA ALA A 515 2.24 -21.49 -34.05
C ALA A 515 1.55 -22.68 -33.36
N PHE A 516 1.06 -22.52 -32.12
CA PHE A 516 0.21 -23.52 -31.50
C PHE A 516 -1.12 -23.64 -32.24
N VAL A 517 -1.68 -24.85 -32.28
CA VAL A 517 -2.91 -25.16 -33.00
C VAL A 517 -3.96 -25.73 -32.06
N ASP A 518 -5.21 -25.32 -32.23
CA ASP A 518 -6.33 -25.90 -31.51
C ASP A 518 -6.47 -27.40 -31.82
N ARG A 519 -6.54 -28.20 -30.77
CA ARG A 519 -6.77 -29.66 -30.82
C ARG A 519 -7.93 -30.03 -29.91
N GLU A 520 -8.67 -31.07 -30.27
CA GLU A 520 -9.71 -31.62 -29.41
C GLU A 520 -9.12 -32.70 -28.50
N GLY A 521 -9.40 -32.60 -27.20
CA GLY A 521 -9.08 -33.61 -26.20
C GLY A 521 -10.33 -34.05 -25.43
N GLU A 522 -10.18 -35.05 -24.55
CA GLU A 522 -11.30 -35.61 -23.77
C GLU A 522 -12.02 -34.59 -22.87
N ASN A 523 -11.32 -33.50 -22.49
CA ASN A 523 -11.82 -32.44 -21.62
C ASN A 523 -12.15 -31.13 -22.36
N GLY A 524 -12.20 -31.15 -23.69
CA GLY A 524 -12.46 -29.98 -24.53
C GLY A 524 -11.29 -29.60 -25.44
N THR A 525 -11.37 -28.42 -26.05
CA THR A 525 -10.33 -27.88 -26.93
C THR A 525 -9.12 -27.41 -26.12
N TYR A 526 -7.92 -27.71 -26.61
CA TYR A 526 -6.66 -27.26 -26.02
C TYR A 526 -5.66 -26.86 -27.12
N GLU A 527 -4.73 -25.97 -26.80
CA GLU A 527 -3.64 -25.60 -27.71
C GLU A 527 -2.54 -26.67 -27.71
N GLY A 528 -2.28 -27.27 -28.87
CA GLY A 528 -1.26 -28.28 -29.09
C GLY A 528 -0.14 -27.81 -30.03
N PHE A 529 0.95 -28.57 -30.08
CA PHE A 529 2.04 -28.33 -31.02
C PHE A 529 1.57 -28.52 -32.48
N PRO A 530 2.15 -27.80 -33.46
CA PRO A 530 1.80 -27.93 -34.87
C PRO A 530 2.10 -29.32 -35.46
N GLY A 531 3.03 -30.08 -34.85
CA GLY A 531 3.35 -31.45 -35.23
C GLY A 531 4.15 -32.21 -34.16
N TYR A 532 4.26 -33.54 -34.33
CA TYR A 532 5.02 -34.41 -33.41
C TYR A 532 6.53 -34.08 -33.41
N GLU A 533 7.06 -33.59 -34.54
CA GLU A 533 8.46 -33.17 -34.68
C GLU A 533 8.76 -31.98 -33.76
N THR A 534 7.96 -30.92 -33.81
CA THR A 534 8.11 -29.74 -32.93
C THR A 534 7.96 -30.08 -31.45
N TYR A 535 7.04 -30.99 -31.12
CA TYR A 535 6.90 -31.50 -29.75
C TYR A 535 8.16 -32.25 -29.30
N SER A 536 8.70 -33.14 -30.13
CA SER A 536 9.89 -33.93 -29.81
C SER A 536 11.15 -33.05 -29.73
N GLU A 537 11.32 -32.09 -30.63
CA GLU A 537 12.37 -31.07 -30.57
C GLU A 537 12.28 -30.23 -29.30
N THR A 538 11.07 -29.96 -28.81
CA THR A 538 10.87 -29.25 -27.54
C THR A 538 11.36 -30.10 -26.36
N LEU A 539 11.02 -31.40 -26.32
CA LEU A 539 11.52 -32.30 -25.28
C LEU A 539 13.05 -32.37 -25.28
N GLU A 540 13.67 -32.51 -26.46
CA GLU A 540 15.13 -32.49 -26.60
C GLU A 540 15.75 -31.17 -26.12
N ALA A 541 15.13 -30.04 -26.42
CA ALA A 541 15.60 -28.72 -25.97
C ALA A 541 15.47 -28.55 -24.44
N ILE A 542 14.42 -29.10 -23.83
CA ILE A 542 14.23 -29.14 -22.37
C ILE A 542 15.30 -30.01 -21.71
N GLU A 543 15.59 -31.20 -22.26
CA GLU A 543 16.69 -32.05 -21.78
C GLU A 543 18.06 -31.37 -21.94
N ALA A 544 18.29 -30.67 -23.06
CA ALA A 544 19.51 -29.93 -23.31
C ALA A 544 19.68 -28.75 -22.32
N ALA A 545 18.58 -28.15 -21.86
CA ALA A 545 18.57 -27.18 -20.77
C ALA A 545 18.81 -27.82 -19.39
N GLY A 546 18.93 -29.15 -19.32
CA GLY A 546 19.24 -29.92 -18.13
C GLY A 546 18.03 -30.38 -17.33
N LEU A 547 16.81 -30.15 -17.82
CA LEU A 547 15.57 -30.47 -17.12
C LEU A 547 15.02 -31.84 -17.48
N ASN A 548 14.50 -32.56 -16.49
CA ASN A 548 13.86 -33.86 -16.68
C ASN A 548 12.36 -33.70 -16.95
N HIS A 549 11.91 -34.06 -18.15
CA HIS A 549 10.49 -34.01 -18.50
C HIS A 549 9.73 -35.33 -18.27
N GLY A 550 10.39 -36.49 -18.18
CA GLY A 550 9.74 -37.79 -17.94
C GLY A 550 8.68 -38.18 -18.98
N ARG A 551 8.80 -37.68 -20.22
CA ARG A 551 7.87 -37.89 -21.34
C ARG A 551 8.55 -38.66 -22.46
N ASP A 552 7.83 -39.55 -23.13
CA ASP A 552 8.36 -40.27 -24.28
C ASP A 552 8.20 -39.45 -25.59
N PRO A 553 9.20 -39.45 -26.49
CA PRO A 553 9.06 -38.89 -27.84
C PRO A 553 7.98 -39.64 -28.63
N VAL A 554 7.12 -38.90 -29.33
CA VAL A 554 6.07 -39.52 -30.16
C VAL A 554 6.65 -39.90 -31.53
N THR A 555 6.68 -41.20 -31.86
CA THR A 555 7.04 -41.67 -33.20
C THR A 555 5.81 -41.81 -34.10
N PRO A 556 5.95 -41.68 -35.44
CA PRO A 556 4.82 -41.61 -36.39
C PRO A 556 3.85 -42.83 -36.41
N ASP A 557 4.17 -43.92 -35.73
CA ASP A 557 3.45 -45.19 -35.83
C ASP A 557 2.41 -45.45 -34.72
N GLU A 558 2.13 -44.50 -33.83
CA GLU A 558 1.17 -44.70 -32.73
C GLU A 558 -0.17 -43.93 -32.84
N ASP A 559 -0.45 -43.26 -33.97
CA ASP A 559 -1.80 -42.74 -34.30
C ASP A 559 -2.48 -43.58 -35.40
N GLY A 560 -2.38 -44.90 -35.29
CA GLY A 560 -2.88 -45.86 -36.28
C GLY A 560 -3.51 -47.10 -35.67
N ALA A 561 -4.46 -46.98 -34.74
CA ALA A 561 -5.23 -48.14 -34.26
C ALA A 561 -6.65 -47.79 -33.74
N ASP A 562 -7.46 -47.12 -34.56
CA ASP A 562 -8.90 -47.37 -34.50
C ASP A 562 -9.19 -48.68 -35.22
N GLY A 563 -9.64 -49.66 -34.45
CA GLY A 563 -9.85 -51.02 -34.92
C GLY A 563 -11.04 -51.16 -35.87
N GLU A 564 -10.85 -51.92 -36.95
CA GLU A 564 -11.91 -52.77 -37.52
C GLU A 564 -11.29 -53.92 -38.32
N SER A 565 -11.86 -55.11 -38.13
CA SER A 565 -11.46 -56.37 -38.75
C SER A 565 -12.02 -56.50 -40.17
N GLU A 566 -11.21 -56.91 -41.16
CA GLU A 566 -11.36 -58.17 -41.92
C GLU A 566 -10.61 -58.21 -43.27
N SER A 567 -10.00 -59.38 -43.49
CA SER A 567 -9.73 -60.07 -44.77
C SER A 567 -8.38 -59.86 -45.48
N SER A 568 -7.85 -61.02 -45.86
CA SER A 568 -6.54 -61.31 -46.44
C SER A 568 -6.37 -60.83 -47.89
N VAL A 569 -5.12 -60.57 -48.32
CA VAL A 569 -4.37 -61.35 -49.33
C VAL A 569 -3.11 -60.59 -49.80
N GLU A 570 -1.98 -61.32 -49.73
CA GLU A 570 -0.72 -61.26 -50.50
C GLU A 570 0.13 -59.98 -50.60
N SER A 571 1.36 -60.10 -50.10
CA SER A 571 2.52 -59.31 -50.50
C SER A 571 2.83 -59.46 -52.00
N PRO A 572 3.39 -58.42 -52.63
CA PRO A 572 4.74 -58.61 -53.13
C PRO A 572 5.68 -57.45 -52.79
N THR A 573 6.91 -57.86 -52.49
CA THR A 573 8.13 -57.07 -52.40
C THR A 573 8.38 -56.19 -53.64
N SER A 574 8.77 -54.94 -53.44
CA SER A 574 9.68 -54.23 -54.36
C SER A 574 10.40 -53.10 -53.63
N ASP A 575 11.73 -53.19 -53.66
CA ASP A 575 12.69 -52.22 -53.14
C ASP A 575 12.58 -50.82 -53.77
N GLU A 576 12.64 -49.80 -52.90
CA GLU A 576 13.23 -48.45 -53.05
C GLU A 576 12.73 -47.42 -54.13
N PRO A 577 12.93 -46.08 -53.93
CA PRO A 577 13.89 -45.46 -53.01
C PRO A 577 13.36 -44.34 -52.09
N ALA A 578 13.89 -44.30 -50.87
CA ALA A 578 13.81 -43.21 -49.89
C ALA A 578 14.44 -41.87 -50.37
N GLY A 579 14.88 -41.77 -51.63
CA GLY A 579 15.52 -40.57 -52.20
C GLY A 579 14.56 -39.51 -52.77
N ASP A 580 13.31 -39.87 -53.08
CA ASP A 580 12.37 -38.94 -53.72
C ASP A 580 11.57 -38.10 -52.70
N LEU A 581 11.26 -38.66 -51.53
CA LEU A 581 10.65 -37.96 -50.39
C LEU A 581 11.59 -36.89 -49.79
N GLY A 582 12.89 -37.20 -49.64
CA GLY A 582 13.88 -36.22 -49.18
C GLY A 582 14.05 -35.05 -50.15
N ARG A 583 13.91 -35.28 -51.46
CA ARG A 583 13.90 -34.21 -52.48
C ARG A 583 12.62 -33.39 -52.47
N ALA A 584 11.46 -34.00 -52.17
CA ALA A 584 10.21 -33.29 -52.00
C ALA A 584 10.23 -32.42 -50.72
N HIS A 585 10.72 -32.97 -49.61
CA HIS A 585 10.90 -32.26 -48.34
C HIS A 585 11.89 -31.08 -48.46
N LEU A 586 13.04 -31.27 -49.12
CA LEU A 586 13.97 -30.16 -49.39
C LEU A 586 13.37 -29.09 -50.30
N ARG A 587 12.47 -29.43 -51.23
CA ARG A 587 11.77 -28.44 -52.06
C ARG A 587 10.77 -27.63 -51.24
N GLU A 588 10.00 -28.27 -50.36
CA GLU A 588 9.02 -27.56 -49.53
C GLU A 588 9.70 -26.71 -48.45
N LYS A 589 10.76 -27.22 -47.80
CA LYS A 589 11.57 -26.42 -46.86
C LYS A 589 12.18 -25.19 -47.53
N ASN A 590 12.72 -25.33 -48.74
CA ASN A 590 13.24 -24.20 -49.51
C ASN A 590 12.12 -23.23 -49.93
N ARG A 591 10.91 -23.72 -50.22
CA ARG A 591 9.74 -22.88 -50.53
C ARG A 591 9.31 -22.05 -49.32
N LEU A 592 9.20 -22.67 -48.15
CA LEU A 592 8.82 -22.02 -46.90
C LEU A 592 9.90 -21.03 -46.42
N LEU A 593 11.17 -21.39 -46.51
CA LEU A 593 12.28 -20.46 -46.22
C LEU A 593 12.28 -19.26 -47.16
N THR A 594 12.01 -19.47 -48.46
CA THR A 594 11.90 -18.37 -49.43
C THR A 594 10.71 -17.46 -49.11
N ALA A 595 9.58 -18.03 -48.69
CA ALA A 595 8.42 -17.25 -48.25
C ALA A 595 8.69 -16.46 -46.96
N LYS A 596 9.41 -17.06 -45.99
CA LYS A 596 9.83 -16.40 -44.76
C LYS A 596 10.82 -15.26 -45.03
N VAL A 597 11.80 -15.48 -45.90
CA VAL A 597 12.75 -14.43 -46.31
C VAL A 597 12.02 -13.28 -46.99
N ALA A 598 11.11 -13.56 -47.93
CA ALA A 598 10.33 -12.51 -48.60
C ALA A 598 9.45 -11.71 -47.62
N ARG A 599 8.86 -12.37 -46.62
CA ARG A 599 8.08 -11.70 -45.58
C ARG A 599 8.96 -10.84 -44.67
N LEU A 600 10.09 -11.37 -44.21
CA LEU A 600 11.03 -10.65 -43.37
C LEU A 600 11.65 -9.46 -44.10
N GLU A 601 11.94 -9.59 -45.39
CA GLU A 601 12.41 -8.47 -46.23
C GLU A 601 11.33 -7.37 -46.32
N SER A 602 10.05 -7.74 -46.48
CA SER A 602 8.94 -6.79 -46.51
C SER A 602 8.72 -6.10 -45.16
N GLU A 603 8.77 -6.85 -44.05
CA GLU A 603 8.62 -6.29 -42.70
C GLU A 603 9.82 -5.39 -42.33
N LEU A 604 11.02 -5.72 -42.81
CA LEU A 604 12.21 -4.89 -42.63
C LEU A 604 12.10 -3.59 -43.44
N GLU A 605 11.60 -3.64 -44.67
CA GLU A 605 11.34 -2.45 -45.50
C GLU A 605 10.30 -1.54 -44.83
N GLU A 606 9.18 -2.10 -44.36
CA GLU A 606 8.14 -1.34 -43.64
C GLU A 606 8.68 -0.70 -42.35
N LYS A 607 9.46 -1.45 -41.56
CA LYS A 607 10.09 -0.90 -40.34
C LYS A 607 11.13 0.17 -40.67
N SER A 608 11.87 0.04 -41.77
CA SER A 608 12.83 1.05 -42.21
C SER A 608 12.12 2.34 -42.61
N ASP A 609 11.03 2.25 -43.38
CA ASP A 609 10.19 3.41 -43.74
C ASP A 609 9.61 4.07 -42.49
N ARG A 610 9.17 3.27 -41.50
CA ARG A 610 8.64 3.80 -40.23
C ARG A 610 9.71 4.51 -39.41
N ILE A 611 10.95 4.02 -39.42
CA ILE A 611 12.08 4.69 -38.76
C ILE A 611 12.35 6.04 -39.44
N ASP A 612 12.39 6.08 -40.77
CA ASP A 612 12.62 7.33 -41.52
C ASP A 612 11.53 8.39 -41.21
N ASP A 613 10.25 7.97 -41.12
CA ASP A 613 9.14 8.83 -40.74
C ASP A 613 9.29 9.37 -39.30
N LEU A 614 9.67 8.50 -38.36
CA LEU A 614 9.87 8.88 -36.95
C LEU A 614 11.09 9.79 -36.77
N GLU A 615 12.18 9.55 -37.49
CA GLU A 615 13.35 10.43 -37.49
C GLU A 615 12.99 11.83 -38.02
N ALA A 616 12.20 11.91 -39.09
CA ALA A 616 11.69 13.17 -39.62
C ALA A 616 10.75 13.89 -38.63
N GLU A 617 9.96 13.16 -37.86
CA GLU A 617 9.12 13.72 -36.80
C GLU A 617 9.93 14.22 -35.61
N VAL A 618 10.94 13.47 -35.16
CA VAL A 618 11.87 13.88 -34.12
C VAL A 618 12.60 15.17 -34.51
N ASP A 619 13.08 15.28 -35.74
CA ASP A 619 13.76 16.49 -36.21
C ASP A 619 12.82 17.70 -36.32
N ARG A 620 11.55 17.46 -36.69
CA ARG A 620 10.51 18.50 -36.65
C ARG A 620 10.27 18.98 -35.22
N LEU A 621 10.04 18.07 -34.28
CA LEU A 621 9.81 18.38 -32.88
C LEU A 621 11.00 19.08 -32.22
N ARG A 622 12.23 18.67 -32.56
CA ARG A 622 13.46 19.37 -32.12
C ARG A 622 13.49 20.82 -32.62
N THR A 623 13.06 21.07 -33.85
CA THR A 623 12.99 22.42 -34.43
C THR A 623 11.92 23.28 -33.76
N GLU A 624 10.74 22.70 -33.49
CA GLU A 624 9.66 23.38 -32.76
C GLU A 624 10.10 23.71 -31.33
N LEU A 625 10.73 22.77 -30.64
CA LEU A 625 11.22 22.94 -29.28
C LEU A 625 12.33 24.01 -29.19
N ALA A 626 13.21 24.09 -30.20
CA ALA A 626 14.18 25.17 -30.32
C ALA A 626 13.50 26.55 -30.51
N THR A 627 12.40 26.59 -31.27
CA THR A 627 11.60 27.80 -31.49
C THR A 627 10.93 28.26 -30.20
N VAL A 628 10.26 27.34 -29.49
CA VAL A 628 9.60 27.61 -28.21
C VAL A 628 10.61 28.09 -27.15
N ARG A 629 11.80 27.48 -27.08
CA ARG A 629 12.87 27.94 -26.18
C ARG A 629 13.32 29.36 -26.50
N SER A 630 13.49 29.69 -27.77
CA SER A 630 13.84 31.05 -28.21
C SER A 630 12.76 32.08 -27.84
N GLU A 631 11.48 31.72 -27.98
CA GLU A 631 10.37 32.58 -27.58
C GLU A 631 10.29 32.77 -26.07
N ARG A 632 10.48 31.70 -25.29
CA ARG A 632 10.56 31.76 -23.83
C ARG A 632 11.68 32.69 -23.39
N ASP A 633 12.89 32.54 -23.92
CA ASP A 633 14.04 33.36 -23.54
C ASP A 633 13.82 34.85 -23.91
N ARG A 634 13.13 35.10 -25.03
CA ARG A 634 12.71 36.46 -25.43
C ARG A 634 11.68 37.05 -24.46
N LEU A 635 10.68 36.27 -24.05
CA LEU A 635 9.65 36.70 -23.10
C LEU A 635 10.25 36.95 -21.71
N GLU A 636 11.15 36.08 -21.24
CA GLU A 636 11.84 36.24 -19.96
C GLU A 636 12.69 37.50 -19.93
N THR A 637 13.39 37.81 -21.03
CA THR A 637 14.16 39.07 -21.17
C THR A 637 13.22 40.28 -21.11
N ALA A 638 12.10 40.26 -21.83
CA ALA A 638 11.12 41.35 -21.82
C ALA A 638 10.47 41.54 -20.43
N LEU A 639 10.31 40.47 -19.66
CA LEU A 639 9.75 40.50 -18.31
C LEU A 639 10.75 41.13 -17.33
N LYS A 640 12.02 40.74 -17.38
CA LYS A 640 13.11 41.35 -16.61
C LYS A 640 13.30 42.84 -16.90
N ASP A 641 13.17 43.24 -18.16
CA ASP A 641 13.22 44.66 -18.55
C ASP A 641 12.03 45.44 -17.96
N ARG A 642 10.83 44.86 -17.99
CA ARG A 642 9.61 45.48 -17.45
C ARG A 642 9.62 45.60 -15.92
N GLU A 643 10.15 44.59 -15.22
CA GLU A 643 10.37 44.63 -13.77
C GLU A 643 11.41 45.70 -13.40
N SER A 644 12.47 45.82 -14.19
CA SER A 644 13.49 46.87 -14.01
C SER A 644 12.90 48.27 -14.19
N GLU A 645 12.05 48.47 -15.21
CA GLU A 645 11.33 49.74 -15.41
C GLU A 645 10.33 50.04 -14.27
N GLN A 646 9.62 49.03 -13.76
CA GLN A 646 8.70 49.20 -12.63
C GLN A 646 9.44 49.55 -11.34
N LYS A 647 10.60 48.93 -11.10
CA LYS A 647 11.45 49.22 -9.94
C LYS A 647 12.00 50.64 -9.99
N ILE A 648 12.44 51.10 -11.17
CA ILE A 648 12.86 52.50 -11.38
C ILE A 648 11.71 53.48 -11.12
N LYS A 649 10.47 53.15 -11.55
CA LYS A 649 9.28 53.99 -11.28
C LYS A 649 8.93 54.02 -9.79
N GLN A 650 8.94 52.89 -9.10
CA GLN A 650 8.70 52.81 -7.64
C GLN A 650 9.77 53.57 -6.85
N ASP A 651 11.04 53.51 -7.26
CA ASP A 651 12.13 54.26 -6.62
C ASP A 651 12.03 55.78 -6.85
N GLN A 652 11.44 56.21 -7.97
CA GLN A 652 11.13 57.64 -8.21
C GLN A 652 9.90 58.11 -7.41
N GLU A 653 8.87 57.28 -7.27
CA GLU A 653 7.68 57.57 -6.45
C GLU A 653 8.00 57.58 -4.95
N SER A 654 8.87 56.69 -4.48
CA SER A 654 9.30 56.66 -3.07
C SER A 654 10.16 57.88 -2.71
N LYS A 655 11.04 58.33 -3.62
CA LYS A 655 11.83 59.56 -3.45
C LYS A 655 10.97 60.83 -3.47
N THR A 656 9.89 60.86 -4.24
CA THR A 656 8.97 62.01 -4.29
C THR A 656 7.98 62.04 -3.13
N ASN A 657 7.66 60.89 -2.51
CA ASN A 657 6.84 60.77 -1.30
C ASN A 657 7.59 61.04 0.01
N ASN A 658 8.92 60.93 0.04
CA ASN A 658 9.75 61.24 1.20
C ASN A 658 10.23 62.70 1.29
N LEU A 659 9.76 63.59 0.41
CA LEU A 659 10.07 65.02 0.48
C LEU A 659 9.12 65.72 1.46
N SER A 660 9.66 66.61 2.32
CA SER A 660 8.84 67.36 3.27
C SER A 660 7.81 68.24 2.55
N PRO A 661 6.64 68.55 3.16
CA PRO A 661 5.62 69.40 2.53
C PRO A 661 6.15 70.77 2.07
N LEU A 662 7.20 71.28 2.72
CA LEU A 662 7.87 72.54 2.41
C LEU A 662 8.76 72.45 1.15
N ASP A 663 9.28 71.28 0.82
CA ASP A 663 10.11 71.05 -0.38
C ASP A 663 9.25 70.71 -1.60
N ARG A 664 8.12 70.03 -1.42
CA ARG A 664 7.08 69.87 -2.47
C ARG A 664 6.51 71.21 -2.94
N ALA A 665 6.35 72.18 -2.04
CA ALA A 665 5.86 73.52 -2.38
C ALA A 665 6.87 74.36 -3.20
N LYS A 666 8.18 74.09 -3.08
CA LYS A 666 9.22 74.80 -3.86
C LYS A 666 9.34 74.34 -5.31
N GLN A 667 8.89 73.13 -5.64
CA GLN A 667 8.86 72.65 -7.03
C GLN A 667 7.66 73.15 -7.84
N ILE A 668 6.61 73.67 -7.18
CA ILE A 668 5.35 74.09 -7.85
C ILE A 668 5.33 75.61 -8.12
N ILE A 669 6.28 76.38 -7.60
CA ILE A 669 6.41 77.83 -7.89
C ILE A 669 7.72 78.09 -8.64
N PRO A 670 7.68 78.42 -9.95
CA PRO A 670 8.86 78.89 -10.64
C PRO A 670 9.14 80.34 -10.20
N PHE A 671 10.23 80.55 -9.47
CA PHE A 671 10.76 81.90 -9.26
C PHE A 671 11.86 82.16 -10.29
N ASP A 672 11.51 82.96 -11.29
CA ASP A 672 12.41 83.96 -11.87
C ASP A 672 11.54 85.20 -12.18
N MET A 673 11.83 86.30 -11.47
CA MET A 673 11.25 87.67 -11.49
C MET A 673 9.74 87.88 -11.73
#